data_AF-A0A1R3R9P4-F1
#
_entry.id   AF-A0A1R3R9P4-F1
#
_cell.length_a   1.000
_cell.length_b   1.000
_cell.length_c   1.000
_cell.angle_alpha   90.00
_cell.angle_beta   90.00
_cell.angle_gamma   90.00
#
_symmetry.space_group_name_H-M   'P 1'
#
loop_
_entity.id
_entity.type
_entity.pdbx_description
1 polymer ?
#
loop_
_entity_poly.entity_id
_entity_poly.type
_entity_poly.pdbx_seq_one_letter_code
_entity_poly.pdbx_strand_id
1 'polypeptide(L)'
;MSELMCTLPASWYCSPPLYQLERRAIFLKSWYLMGPVTRFCDIGAKVEYEIAQRSIHISRSSGDGPFPGQDEIQVICAQSGRPLRHHVTPTGLVFATLSDEAPSFNEYFPALEPLLQKVNFTKLPYRHSIRYEGRFNWKTMVDGYQECLHCQYTHPSFSIYYPPTSYAVHNHQNFSQHIADPDRPDDGLFLYFFPNCTLNVYGGGMSSFRVCPTDDPNVTRMEFDYYHMESGEKFDEYFRFVRQVAMEDYELCEQAQNNLTKGIYSEGILNPEKENGVSFYQSRVFELHTLLESLTIFGRAHMQASGDNRVSARFFMLFGFAHKKLPPCRKSEADLVKSCGPQVIVKMIMERLSSALSPALSTPVLIALLVGLAFLQALSRPWLGTHKSRHRTESKAFDLGPAQEGNEIVVSKESDFPEDWWTGSNVFELERRAIFGKRWLYLAHRSRFSKAGDYHSFEVAGIPIFLVLGKDGIVRAFHNVCRHRAYTITRKDSGSSTVLGCRYHGWSYNTNGQLIKAPHFDNVPGFDKSQNGLFSIHTNTTHTGFIFVNLEARPTVLPVETSSLDSFASRHGIERQSIWLGGRTVEGQFNWKLGLNFQRFIDNSKHEHEVPQPKYNVLLSRLFKPSQICSADIRVFPFTTFHTVEGTTFWYSLSFVPMSEKRTSQYPYT
;
A
#
# COMPACT_ATOMS: atom_id res chain seq x y z
N MET A 1 14.76 -27.89 -5.78
CA MET A 1 13.74 -27.25 -6.64
C MET A 1 14.23 -25.84 -6.94
N SER A 2 13.96 -25.30 -8.12
CA SER A 2 14.20 -23.88 -8.39
C SER A 2 13.24 -23.04 -7.56
N GLU A 3 13.74 -21.95 -6.99
CA GLU A 3 12.93 -20.94 -6.34
C GLU A 3 12.03 -20.25 -7.39
N LEU A 4 10.78 -19.97 -7.05
CA LEU A 4 9.88 -19.24 -7.95
C LEU A 4 10.34 -17.78 -8.01
N MET A 5 10.25 -17.17 -9.20
CA MET A 5 10.62 -15.76 -9.36
C MET A 5 9.59 -14.87 -8.66
N CYS A 6 10.08 -13.85 -7.96
CA CYS A 6 9.26 -12.79 -7.41
C CYS A 6 9.31 -11.54 -8.29
N THR A 7 8.37 -10.62 -8.07
CA THR A 7 8.51 -9.24 -8.52
C THR A 7 9.78 -8.60 -7.98
N LEU A 8 10.31 -7.57 -8.64
CA LEU A 8 11.27 -6.64 -8.02
C LEU A 8 10.76 -6.20 -6.63
N PRO A 9 11.65 -6.03 -5.63
CA PRO A 9 11.26 -5.50 -4.33
C PRO A 9 10.63 -4.10 -4.44
N ALA A 10 9.67 -3.78 -3.57
CA ALA A 10 8.93 -2.51 -3.55
C ALA A 10 9.81 -1.25 -3.58
N SER A 11 11.03 -1.34 -3.04
CA SER A 11 12.04 -0.28 -3.09
C SER A 11 12.39 0.15 -4.53
N TRP A 12 12.38 -0.76 -5.50
CA TRP A 12 12.64 -0.44 -6.93
C TRP A 12 11.56 0.44 -7.55
N TYR A 13 10.35 0.45 -6.99
CA TYR A 13 9.23 1.29 -7.46
C TYR A 13 9.16 2.65 -6.76
N CYS A 14 9.89 2.82 -5.65
CA CYS A 14 9.74 3.99 -4.77
C CYS A 14 11.05 4.78 -4.55
N SER A 15 12.22 4.20 -4.83
CA SER A 15 13.54 4.76 -4.47
C SER A 15 14.05 5.77 -5.52
N PRO A 16 14.24 7.06 -5.17
CA PRO A 16 14.80 8.04 -6.10
C PRO A 16 16.23 7.70 -6.59
N PRO A 17 17.16 7.18 -5.75
CA PRO A 17 18.48 6.73 -6.23
C PRO A 17 18.43 5.62 -7.28
N LEU A 18 17.58 4.59 -7.09
CA LEU A 18 17.44 3.49 -8.07
C LEU A 18 16.84 4.02 -9.37
N TYR A 19 15.79 4.83 -9.28
CA TYR A 19 15.12 5.46 -10.43
C TYR A 19 16.07 6.35 -11.25
N GLN A 20 16.93 7.13 -10.60
CA GLN A 20 17.96 7.91 -11.29
C GLN A 20 19.06 7.02 -11.91
N LEU A 21 19.29 5.79 -11.41
CA LEU A 21 20.17 4.83 -12.06
C LEU A 21 19.48 4.16 -13.25
N GLU A 22 18.21 3.73 -13.14
CA GLU A 22 17.38 3.25 -14.25
C GLU A 22 17.37 4.24 -15.41
N ARG A 23 17.17 5.53 -15.12
CA ARG A 23 17.24 6.61 -16.10
C ARG A 23 18.54 6.60 -16.90
N ARG A 24 19.70 6.43 -16.25
CA ARG A 24 21.03 6.45 -16.88
C ARG A 24 21.43 5.13 -17.54
N ALA A 25 21.09 4.00 -16.92
CA ALA A 25 21.45 2.65 -17.38
C ALA A 25 20.57 2.19 -18.54
N ILE A 26 19.28 2.52 -18.47
CA ILE A 26 18.25 2.00 -19.34
C ILE A 26 17.83 3.10 -20.33
N PHE A 27 17.19 4.16 -19.84
CA PHE A 27 16.52 5.11 -20.74
C PHE A 27 17.50 5.88 -21.64
N LEU A 28 18.58 6.42 -21.08
CA LEU A 28 19.61 7.11 -21.88
C LEU A 28 20.47 6.19 -22.76
N LYS A 29 20.15 4.89 -22.86
CA LYS A 29 20.86 3.88 -23.67
C LYS A 29 19.95 3.02 -24.58
N SER A 30 18.65 3.30 -24.63
CA SER A 30 17.66 2.47 -25.35
C SER A 30 17.27 3.04 -26.72
N TRP A 31 16.63 2.19 -27.53
CA TRP A 31 15.87 2.58 -28.72
C TRP A 31 14.38 2.72 -28.39
N TYR A 32 13.68 3.56 -29.13
CA TYR A 32 12.31 3.98 -28.86
C TYR A 32 11.47 4.04 -30.12
N LEU A 33 10.26 3.48 -30.08
CA LEU A 33 9.25 3.69 -31.12
C LEU A 33 8.68 5.11 -31.00
N MET A 34 8.81 5.89 -32.08
CA MET A 34 8.23 7.22 -32.21
C MET A 34 6.81 7.15 -32.78
N GLY A 35 6.60 6.29 -33.78
CA GLY A 35 5.30 6.02 -34.41
C GLY A 35 5.41 5.74 -35.90
N PRO A 36 4.29 5.49 -36.60
CA PRO A 36 4.27 5.36 -38.05
C PRO A 36 4.69 6.62 -38.80
N VAL A 37 5.24 6.44 -40.01
CA VAL A 37 5.59 7.52 -40.96
C VAL A 37 4.41 8.44 -41.31
N THR A 38 3.17 7.95 -41.16
CA THR A 38 1.92 8.70 -41.37
C THR A 38 1.73 9.88 -40.40
N ARG A 39 2.52 9.95 -39.32
CA ARG A 39 2.57 11.11 -38.41
C ARG A 39 3.49 12.23 -38.90
N PHE A 40 4.42 11.91 -39.80
CA PHE A 40 5.54 12.78 -40.19
C PHE A 40 5.46 13.18 -41.67
N CYS A 41 4.26 13.22 -42.26
CA CYS A 41 4.06 13.53 -43.68
C CYS A 41 4.42 14.97 -44.06
N ASP A 42 4.14 15.93 -43.18
CA ASP A 42 4.24 17.37 -43.45
C ASP A 42 5.70 17.85 -43.38
N ILE A 43 6.20 18.38 -44.50
CA ILE A 43 7.59 18.88 -44.59
C ILE A 43 7.78 20.09 -43.68
N GLY A 44 8.83 20.07 -42.86
CA GLY A 44 9.16 21.12 -41.89
C GLY A 44 8.28 21.12 -40.62
N ALA A 45 7.19 20.35 -40.57
CA ALA A 45 6.42 20.19 -39.35
C ALA A 45 7.24 19.45 -38.28
N LYS A 46 7.17 19.94 -37.03
CA LYS A 46 7.91 19.38 -35.90
C LYS A 46 6.96 18.64 -34.98
N VAL A 47 7.28 17.38 -34.72
CA VAL A 47 6.62 16.56 -33.69
C VAL A 47 7.59 16.40 -32.52
N GLU A 48 7.15 16.79 -31.32
CA GLU A 48 7.95 16.68 -30.09
C GLU A 48 7.53 15.48 -29.24
N TYR A 49 8.52 14.70 -28.82
CA TYR A 49 8.43 13.68 -27.78
C TYR A 49 9.39 14.06 -26.66
N GLU A 50 9.09 13.68 -25.42
CA GLU A 50 10.05 13.80 -24.32
C GLU A 50 10.21 12.45 -23.62
N ILE A 51 11.46 11.99 -23.50
CA ILE A 51 11.81 10.68 -22.93
C ILE A 51 12.96 10.90 -21.94
N ALA A 52 12.76 10.51 -20.68
CA ALA A 52 13.75 10.70 -19.60
C ALA A 52 14.29 12.15 -19.50
N GLN A 53 13.38 13.13 -19.66
CA GLN A 53 13.68 14.57 -19.66
C GLN A 53 14.67 14.99 -20.76
N ARG A 54 14.61 14.32 -21.91
CA ARG A 54 15.23 14.72 -23.17
C ARG A 54 14.14 14.89 -24.22
N SER A 55 14.05 16.07 -24.81
CA SER A 55 13.10 16.36 -25.88
C SER A 55 13.71 15.92 -27.22
N ILE A 56 12.93 15.18 -27.99
CA ILE A 56 13.24 14.69 -29.31
C ILE A 56 12.30 15.39 -30.28
N HIS A 57 12.85 16.14 -31.23
CA HIS A 57 12.10 16.66 -32.35
C HIS A 57 12.28 15.76 -33.56
N ILE A 58 11.16 15.45 -34.22
CA ILE A 58 11.11 14.72 -35.48
C ILE A 58 10.45 15.61 -36.52
N SER A 59 11.04 15.68 -37.70
CA SER A 59 10.49 16.43 -38.83
C SER A 59 10.90 15.78 -40.15
N ARG A 60 10.02 15.85 -41.14
CA ARG A 60 10.38 15.54 -42.53
C ARG A 60 11.11 16.72 -43.16
N SER A 61 12.27 16.49 -43.75
CA SER A 61 13.10 17.57 -44.33
C SER A 61 12.89 17.79 -45.82
N SER A 62 12.43 16.77 -46.55
CA SER A 62 12.34 16.76 -48.01
C SER A 62 11.42 15.64 -48.50
N GLY A 63 11.20 15.57 -49.81
CA GLY A 63 10.61 14.42 -50.50
C GLY A 63 9.22 14.68 -51.07
N ASP A 64 8.99 14.17 -52.28
CA ASP A 64 7.71 14.31 -53.00
C ASP A 64 6.75 13.12 -52.77
N GLY A 65 7.21 12.07 -52.07
CA GLY A 65 6.40 10.89 -51.76
C GLY A 65 5.30 11.16 -50.72
N PRO A 66 4.25 10.33 -50.66
CA PRO A 66 3.16 10.49 -49.67
C PRO A 66 3.62 10.24 -48.22
N PHE A 67 4.71 9.49 -48.03
CA PHE A 67 5.29 9.17 -46.73
C PHE A 67 6.82 9.32 -46.77
N PRO A 68 7.45 9.77 -45.68
CA PRO A 68 8.90 9.92 -45.62
C PRO A 68 9.65 8.59 -45.56
N GLY A 69 10.76 8.51 -46.29
CA GLY A 69 11.76 7.45 -46.18
C GLY A 69 12.81 7.73 -45.09
N GLN A 70 13.77 6.80 -44.92
CA GLN A 70 14.88 6.89 -43.96
C GLN A 70 15.63 8.23 -44.02
N ASP A 71 15.97 8.69 -45.23
CA ASP A 71 16.78 9.89 -45.46
C ASP A 71 15.96 11.20 -45.44
N GLU A 72 14.62 11.09 -45.48
CA GLU A 72 13.71 12.24 -45.40
C GLU A 72 13.31 12.58 -43.96
N ILE A 73 13.40 11.61 -43.04
CA ILE A 73 13.22 11.82 -41.61
C ILE A 73 14.49 12.43 -41.01
N GLN A 74 14.32 13.52 -40.27
CA GLN A 74 15.34 14.03 -39.36
C GLN A 74 14.86 13.90 -37.91
N VAL A 75 15.75 13.41 -37.05
CA VAL A 75 15.53 13.33 -35.60
C VAL A 75 16.65 14.10 -34.89
N ILE A 76 16.29 15.06 -34.04
CA ILE A 76 17.25 15.88 -33.29
C ILE A 76 16.89 15.94 -31.79
N CYS A 77 17.91 16.04 -30.95
CA CYS A 77 17.76 16.39 -29.54
C CYS A 77 17.49 17.89 -29.43
N ALA A 78 16.29 18.28 -28.97
CA ALA A 78 15.86 19.68 -28.97
C ALA A 78 16.74 20.57 -28.09
N GLN A 79 17.24 20.05 -26.96
CA GLN A 79 18.08 20.81 -26.03
C GLN A 79 19.48 21.12 -26.59
N SER A 80 20.00 20.35 -27.53
CA SER A 80 21.37 20.52 -28.07
C SER A 80 21.44 20.79 -29.57
N GLY A 81 20.32 20.70 -30.29
CA GLY A 81 20.26 20.75 -31.76
C GLY A 81 20.96 19.56 -32.45
N ARG A 82 21.47 18.60 -31.69
CA ARG A 82 22.29 17.48 -32.22
C ARG A 82 21.40 16.45 -32.92
N PRO A 83 21.76 15.95 -34.13
CA PRO A 83 21.09 14.82 -34.73
C PRO A 83 21.25 13.55 -33.87
N LEU A 84 20.17 12.78 -33.81
CA LEU A 84 20.07 11.48 -33.14
C LEU A 84 20.01 10.36 -34.18
N ARG A 85 20.43 9.15 -33.82
CA ARG A 85 20.30 8.00 -34.71
C ARG A 85 18.85 7.54 -34.76
N HIS A 86 18.35 7.27 -35.97
CA HIS A 86 17.00 6.78 -36.23
C HIS A 86 16.98 5.66 -37.28
N HIS A 87 15.90 4.87 -37.27
CA HIS A 87 15.65 3.80 -38.22
C HIS A 87 14.18 3.84 -38.63
N VAL A 88 13.91 3.83 -39.94
CA VAL A 88 12.58 3.71 -40.54
C VAL A 88 12.45 2.30 -41.08
N THR A 89 11.56 1.49 -40.49
CA THR A 89 11.35 0.11 -40.93
C THR A 89 10.73 0.07 -42.33
N PRO A 90 10.93 -1.01 -43.12
CA PRO A 90 10.28 -1.16 -44.43
C PRO A 90 8.74 -1.12 -44.38
N THR A 91 8.15 -1.37 -43.21
CA THR A 91 6.70 -1.33 -42.96
C THR A 91 6.18 0.04 -42.53
N GLY A 92 7.08 1.02 -42.32
CA GLY A 92 6.75 2.41 -42.05
C GLY A 92 6.68 2.80 -40.57
N LEU A 93 7.43 2.16 -39.66
CA LEU A 93 7.61 2.62 -38.28
C LEU A 93 8.94 3.38 -38.11
N VAL A 94 8.90 4.50 -37.39
CA VAL A 94 10.08 5.30 -37.05
C VAL A 94 10.53 4.98 -35.63
N PHE A 95 11.80 4.60 -35.48
CA PHE A 95 12.48 4.41 -34.20
C PHE A 95 13.66 5.38 -34.05
N ALA A 96 13.96 5.80 -32.83
CA ALA A 96 15.10 6.67 -32.51
C ALA A 96 15.81 6.24 -31.22
N THR A 97 17.08 6.63 -31.07
CA THR A 97 17.82 6.45 -29.81
C THR A 97 18.49 7.75 -29.34
N LEU A 98 18.48 7.96 -28.02
CA LEU A 98 19.17 9.07 -27.34
C LEU A 98 20.68 8.85 -27.20
N SER A 99 21.18 7.66 -27.57
CA SER A 99 22.55 7.22 -27.29
C SER A 99 23.35 6.98 -28.56
N ASP A 100 24.60 7.42 -28.56
CA ASP A 100 25.60 7.01 -29.56
C ASP A 100 26.15 5.61 -29.27
N GLU A 101 26.16 5.21 -28.00
CA GLU A 101 26.69 3.92 -27.52
C GLU A 101 25.73 2.76 -27.72
N ALA A 102 24.45 3.01 -28.03
CA ALA A 102 23.49 1.94 -28.27
C ALA A 102 23.93 1.09 -29.50
N PRO A 103 23.68 -0.23 -29.49
CA PRO A 103 23.83 -1.07 -30.68
C PRO A 103 23.01 -0.53 -31.86
N SER A 104 23.29 -1.01 -33.07
CA SER A 104 22.41 -0.75 -34.22
C SER A 104 20.99 -1.27 -33.96
N PHE A 105 20.00 -0.75 -34.70
CA PHE A 105 18.60 -1.14 -34.54
C PHE A 105 18.40 -2.67 -34.61
N ASN A 106 19.09 -3.34 -35.55
CA ASN A 106 18.98 -4.79 -35.75
C ASN A 106 19.69 -5.62 -34.66
N GLU A 107 20.73 -5.09 -34.03
CA GLU A 107 21.37 -5.71 -32.86
C GLU A 107 20.56 -5.49 -31.58
N TYR A 108 19.80 -4.40 -31.49
CA TYR A 108 18.95 -4.08 -30.35
C TYR A 108 17.60 -4.81 -30.42
N PHE A 109 16.99 -4.93 -31.60
CA PHE A 109 15.73 -5.63 -31.84
C PHE A 109 15.90 -6.77 -32.86
N PRO A 110 16.68 -7.82 -32.54
CA PRO A 110 16.89 -8.93 -33.46
C PRO A 110 15.56 -9.63 -33.78
N ALA A 111 15.35 -9.92 -35.07
CA ALA A 111 14.14 -10.54 -35.62
C ALA A 111 12.82 -9.76 -35.42
N LEU A 112 12.86 -8.46 -35.12
CA LEU A 112 11.64 -7.65 -35.04
C LEU A 112 11.01 -7.38 -36.42
N GLU A 113 11.79 -7.02 -37.44
CA GLU A 113 11.22 -6.64 -38.75
C GLU A 113 10.34 -7.72 -39.41
N PRO A 114 10.69 -9.04 -39.37
CA PRO A 114 9.79 -10.10 -39.83
C PRO A 114 8.42 -10.13 -39.14
N LEU A 115 8.33 -9.79 -37.85
CA LEU A 115 7.05 -9.71 -37.14
C LEU A 115 6.23 -8.49 -37.58
N LEU A 116 6.92 -7.37 -37.86
CA LEU A 116 6.27 -6.14 -38.33
C LEU A 116 5.68 -6.28 -39.73
N GLN A 117 6.18 -7.20 -40.58
CA GLN A 117 5.68 -7.42 -41.95
C GLN A 117 4.20 -7.82 -42.02
N LYS A 118 3.61 -8.31 -40.91
CA LYS A 118 2.16 -8.57 -40.80
C LYS A 118 1.30 -7.31 -40.98
N VAL A 119 1.86 -6.11 -40.73
CA VAL A 119 1.10 -4.84 -40.72
C VAL A 119 1.78 -3.82 -41.62
N ASN A 120 1.01 -3.23 -42.54
CA ASN A 120 1.46 -2.08 -43.31
C ASN A 120 1.06 -0.78 -42.59
N PHE A 121 1.97 -0.21 -41.80
CA PHE A 121 1.71 0.97 -40.99
C PHE A 121 1.51 2.26 -41.81
N THR A 122 1.94 2.29 -43.08
CA THR A 122 1.63 3.42 -44.00
C THR A 122 0.13 3.57 -44.27
N LYS A 123 -0.68 2.52 -44.03
CA LYS A 123 -2.15 2.55 -44.17
C LYS A 123 -2.89 3.05 -42.92
N LEU A 124 -2.19 3.50 -41.88
CA LEU A 124 -2.78 3.89 -40.61
C LEU A 124 -2.59 5.41 -40.37
N PRO A 125 -3.53 6.26 -40.83
CA PRO A 125 -3.48 7.70 -40.59
C PRO A 125 -3.44 8.02 -39.10
N TYR A 126 -2.60 8.99 -38.73
CA TYR A 126 -2.66 9.60 -37.39
C TYR A 126 -4.03 10.25 -37.16
N ARG A 127 -4.61 10.02 -35.98
CA ARG A 127 -5.90 10.58 -35.57
C ARG A 127 -5.79 11.49 -34.36
N HIS A 128 -5.11 11.03 -33.31
CA HIS A 128 -5.12 11.71 -32.03
C HIS A 128 -3.92 11.33 -31.17
N SER A 129 -3.49 12.24 -30.29
CA SER A 129 -2.58 11.96 -29.18
C SER A 129 -3.12 12.59 -27.90
N ILE A 130 -2.88 11.93 -26.78
CA ILE A 130 -3.18 12.45 -25.43
C ILE A 130 -1.98 12.25 -24.51
N ARG A 131 -1.85 13.12 -23.52
CA ARG A 131 -0.82 13.07 -22.48
C ARG A 131 -1.48 13.32 -21.12
N TYR A 132 -1.10 12.56 -20.11
CA TYR A 132 -1.51 12.79 -18.73
C TYR A 132 -0.52 12.11 -17.78
N GLU A 133 -0.45 12.58 -16.54
CA GLU A 133 0.43 12.04 -15.52
C GLU A 133 -0.29 10.96 -14.70
N GLY A 134 0.46 9.91 -14.32
CA GLY A 134 0.03 8.85 -13.43
C GLY A 134 0.87 8.82 -12.15
N ARG A 135 0.22 8.66 -11.00
CA ARG A 135 0.88 8.55 -9.68
C ARG A 135 1.40 7.14 -9.42
N PHE A 136 2.22 6.65 -10.34
CA PHE A 136 2.89 5.36 -10.26
C PHE A 136 4.26 5.40 -10.94
N ASN A 137 5.13 4.46 -10.55
CA ASN A 137 6.38 4.21 -11.23
C ASN A 137 6.12 3.59 -12.62
N TRP A 138 7.02 3.85 -13.58
CA TRP A 138 6.89 3.32 -14.94
C TRP A 138 6.75 1.80 -14.97
N LYS A 139 7.46 1.08 -14.08
CA LYS A 139 7.42 -0.38 -13.97
C LYS A 139 6.03 -0.90 -13.58
N THR A 140 5.25 -0.15 -12.80
CA THR A 140 3.92 -0.57 -12.35
C THR A 140 2.96 -0.75 -13.53
N MET A 141 3.04 0.13 -14.54
CA MET A 141 2.28 0.03 -15.80
C MET A 141 2.84 -1.05 -16.74
N VAL A 142 4.17 -1.13 -16.87
CA VAL A 142 4.81 -2.15 -17.70
C VAL A 142 4.53 -3.56 -17.17
N ASP A 143 4.51 -3.76 -15.86
CA ASP A 143 4.15 -5.03 -15.24
C ASP A 143 2.75 -5.49 -15.66
N GLY A 144 1.75 -4.61 -15.62
CA GLY A 144 0.38 -4.94 -16.02
C GLY A 144 0.30 -5.35 -17.49
N TYR A 145 0.92 -4.56 -18.38
CA TYR A 145 0.98 -4.90 -19.80
C TYR A 145 1.79 -6.18 -20.09
N GLN A 146 2.73 -6.55 -19.21
CA GLN A 146 3.56 -7.74 -19.37
C GLN A 146 2.88 -9.08 -18.97
N GLU A 147 1.57 -9.05 -18.68
CA GLU A 147 0.72 -10.21 -18.43
C GLU A 147 -0.74 -9.96 -18.89
N CYS A 148 -1.62 -10.97 -18.78
CA CYS A 148 -3.06 -10.81 -18.96
C CYS A 148 -3.86 -11.70 -17.97
N LEU A 149 -3.21 -12.08 -16.87
CA LEU A 149 -3.81 -12.76 -15.73
C LEU A 149 -4.88 -11.88 -15.07
N HIS A 150 -4.70 -10.54 -15.12
CA HIS A 150 -5.67 -9.57 -14.62
C HIS A 150 -6.88 -9.32 -15.55
N CYS A 151 -6.75 -9.58 -16.86
CA CYS A 151 -7.73 -9.19 -17.87
C CYS A 151 -9.16 -9.63 -17.53
N GLN A 152 -9.33 -10.88 -17.11
CA GLN A 152 -10.62 -11.47 -16.72
C GLN A 152 -11.31 -10.78 -15.51
N TYR A 153 -10.55 -10.07 -14.67
CA TYR A 153 -11.05 -9.42 -13.45
C TYR A 153 -11.25 -7.91 -13.63
N THR A 154 -10.47 -7.31 -14.53
CA THR A 154 -10.34 -5.86 -14.72
C THR A 154 -11.05 -5.38 -15.99
N HIS A 155 -10.90 -6.10 -17.10
CA HIS A 155 -11.36 -5.68 -18.43
C HIS A 155 -12.48 -6.60 -18.94
N PRO A 156 -13.71 -6.50 -18.42
CA PRO A 156 -14.82 -7.36 -18.83
C PRO A 156 -15.15 -7.18 -20.33
N SER A 157 -15.11 -5.95 -20.84
CA SER A 157 -15.39 -5.66 -22.26
C SER A 157 -14.29 -6.16 -23.20
N PHE A 158 -13.02 -6.11 -22.79
CA PHE A 158 -11.89 -6.61 -23.57
C PHE A 158 -11.86 -8.15 -23.62
N SER A 159 -12.11 -8.79 -22.47
CA SER A 159 -12.07 -10.25 -22.31
C SER A 159 -13.14 -11.00 -23.13
N ILE A 160 -14.16 -10.30 -23.65
CA ILE A 160 -15.14 -10.86 -24.59
C ILE A 160 -14.51 -11.13 -25.96
N TYR A 161 -13.59 -10.27 -26.40
CA TYR A 161 -12.91 -10.37 -27.70
C TYR A 161 -11.58 -11.11 -27.60
N TYR A 162 -10.86 -10.94 -26.48
CA TYR A 162 -9.53 -11.49 -26.23
C TYR A 162 -9.51 -12.28 -24.92
N PRO A 163 -9.94 -13.55 -24.92
CA PRO A 163 -10.05 -14.35 -23.71
C PRO A 163 -8.66 -14.70 -23.14
N PRO A 164 -8.37 -14.40 -21.86
CA PRO A 164 -7.03 -14.62 -21.29
C PRO A 164 -6.66 -16.10 -21.07
N THR A 165 -7.58 -17.03 -21.32
CA THR A 165 -7.34 -18.48 -21.19
C THR A 165 -6.26 -18.99 -22.14
N SER A 166 -6.22 -18.45 -23.35
CA SER A 166 -5.30 -18.80 -24.43
C SER A 166 -4.02 -17.95 -24.41
N TYR A 167 -4.01 -16.82 -23.69
CA TYR A 167 -2.96 -15.81 -23.76
C TYR A 167 -1.55 -16.33 -23.44
N ALA A 168 -0.58 -15.90 -24.25
CA ALA A 168 0.85 -16.19 -24.11
C ALA A 168 1.71 -14.95 -24.41
N VAL A 169 2.87 -14.85 -23.74
CA VAL A 169 3.90 -13.83 -24.03
C VAL A 169 5.18 -14.51 -24.48
N HIS A 170 5.66 -14.13 -25.67
CA HIS A 170 6.91 -14.58 -26.27
C HIS A 170 7.96 -13.47 -26.11
N ASN A 171 9.01 -13.75 -25.34
CA ASN A 171 10.03 -12.76 -25.00
C ASN A 171 11.22 -12.81 -25.97
N HIS A 172 11.62 -11.64 -26.47
CA HIS A 172 12.79 -11.41 -27.31
C HIS A 172 13.73 -10.39 -26.64
N GLN A 173 14.97 -10.24 -27.13
CA GLN A 173 16.07 -9.60 -26.40
C GLN A 173 15.76 -8.22 -25.75
N ASN A 174 15.04 -7.33 -26.45
CA ASN A 174 14.56 -6.07 -25.89
C ASN A 174 13.09 -5.79 -26.27
N PHE A 175 12.30 -6.81 -26.62
CA PHE A 175 10.86 -6.65 -26.88
C PHE A 175 10.09 -7.93 -26.57
N SER A 176 8.79 -7.83 -26.30
CA SER A 176 7.92 -8.97 -26.05
C SER A 176 6.72 -8.96 -26.99
N GLN A 177 6.38 -10.11 -27.54
CA GLN A 177 5.19 -10.32 -28.36
C GLN A 177 4.09 -10.96 -27.52
N HIS A 178 2.90 -10.37 -27.56
CA HIS A 178 1.73 -10.84 -26.84
C HIS A 178 0.75 -11.47 -27.84
N ILE A 179 0.31 -12.69 -27.55
CA ILE A 179 -0.54 -13.49 -28.42
C ILE A 179 -1.81 -13.82 -27.63
N ALA A 180 -2.95 -13.26 -28.05
CA ALA A 180 -4.22 -13.46 -27.35
C ALA A 180 -4.82 -14.86 -27.56
N ASP A 181 -4.72 -15.36 -28.78
CA ASP A 181 -5.06 -16.74 -29.14
C ASP A 181 -3.90 -17.36 -29.94
N PRO A 182 -3.15 -18.34 -29.38
CA PRO A 182 -2.06 -19.04 -30.06
C PRO A 182 -2.51 -19.83 -31.29
N ASP A 183 -3.79 -20.22 -31.35
CA ASP A 183 -4.37 -20.87 -32.54
C ASP A 183 -4.75 -19.82 -33.62
N ARG A 184 -4.73 -18.52 -33.28
CA ARG A 184 -4.98 -17.37 -34.18
C ARG A 184 -3.97 -16.23 -33.98
N PRO A 185 -2.66 -16.46 -34.21
CA PRO A 185 -1.61 -15.47 -33.95
C PRO A 185 -1.59 -14.27 -34.93
N ASP A 186 -2.64 -14.12 -35.75
CA ASP A 186 -2.86 -13.06 -36.72
C ASP A 186 -4.09 -12.18 -36.39
N ASP A 187 -4.88 -12.51 -35.36
CA ASP A 187 -6.07 -11.73 -34.92
C ASP A 187 -5.69 -10.37 -34.26
N GLY A 188 -4.40 -10.06 -34.15
CA GLY A 188 -3.84 -8.76 -33.76
C GLY A 188 -2.31 -8.79 -33.65
N LEU A 189 -1.69 -7.62 -33.53
CA LEU A 189 -0.26 -7.49 -33.24
C LEU A 189 -0.06 -6.65 -31.97
N PHE A 190 0.36 -7.29 -30.89
CA PHE A 190 0.57 -6.68 -29.58
C PHE A 190 2.05 -6.84 -29.21
N LEU A 191 2.77 -5.73 -29.10
CA LEU A 191 4.21 -5.67 -28.85
C LEU A 191 4.53 -4.68 -27.73
N TYR A 192 5.40 -5.10 -26.80
CA TYR A 192 6.11 -4.21 -25.89
C TYR A 192 7.56 -4.03 -26.35
N PHE A 193 7.99 -2.79 -26.53
CA PHE A 193 9.37 -2.40 -26.77
C PHE A 193 9.99 -1.88 -25.47
N PHE A 194 10.98 -2.61 -24.97
CA PHE A 194 11.73 -2.20 -23.79
C PHE A 194 12.45 -0.87 -24.08
N PRO A 195 12.39 0.13 -23.17
CA PRO A 195 11.92 0.03 -21.79
C PRO A 195 10.51 0.57 -21.54
N ASN A 196 9.80 1.13 -22.52
CA ASN A 196 8.64 1.97 -22.18
C ASN A 196 7.53 2.12 -23.22
N CYS A 197 7.60 1.47 -24.38
CA CYS A 197 6.65 1.74 -25.47
C CYS A 197 5.87 0.48 -25.84
N THR A 198 4.58 0.61 -26.11
CA THR A 198 3.73 -0.48 -26.60
C THR A 198 3.19 -0.18 -27.99
N LEU A 199 2.78 -1.22 -28.70
CA LEU A 199 2.12 -1.14 -30.00
C LEU A 199 1.04 -2.23 -30.04
N ASN A 200 -0.22 -1.81 -30.20
CA ASN A 200 -1.38 -2.69 -30.24
C ASN A 200 -2.15 -2.43 -31.54
N VAL A 201 -2.14 -3.38 -32.47
CA VAL A 201 -2.87 -3.32 -33.75
C VAL A 201 -4.02 -4.32 -33.70
N TYR A 202 -5.24 -3.78 -33.74
CA TYR A 202 -6.48 -4.56 -33.77
C TYR A 202 -7.66 -3.67 -34.17
N GLY A 203 -8.79 -4.27 -34.56
CA GLY A 203 -10.03 -3.53 -34.83
C GLY A 203 -9.96 -2.52 -35.98
N GLY A 204 -8.99 -2.62 -36.88
CA GLY A 204 -8.76 -1.65 -37.96
C GLY A 204 -7.92 -0.42 -37.58
N GLY A 205 -7.39 -0.39 -36.35
CA GLY A 205 -6.54 0.68 -35.84
C GLY A 205 -5.26 0.19 -35.18
N MET A 206 -4.44 1.17 -34.79
CA MET A 206 -3.28 1.00 -33.93
C MET A 206 -3.36 2.00 -32.79
N SER A 207 -3.11 1.52 -31.57
CA SER A 207 -2.73 2.36 -30.44
C SER A 207 -1.29 2.08 -30.03
N SER A 208 -0.59 3.12 -29.62
CA SER A 208 0.73 3.01 -28.99
C SER A 208 0.72 3.86 -27.75
N PHE A 209 1.22 3.35 -26.63
CA PHE A 209 1.44 4.16 -25.44
C PHE A 209 2.88 4.10 -24.96
N ARG A 210 3.34 5.21 -24.39
CA ARG A 210 4.66 5.36 -23.79
C ARG A 210 4.53 5.71 -22.33
N VAL A 211 5.33 5.03 -21.54
CA VAL A 211 5.42 5.13 -20.09
C VAL A 211 6.65 5.98 -19.76
N CYS A 212 6.55 7.30 -19.91
CA CYS A 212 7.70 8.20 -19.82
C CYS A 212 8.02 8.54 -18.35
N PRO A 213 9.23 8.23 -17.85
CA PRO A 213 9.62 8.59 -16.49
C PRO A 213 9.73 10.11 -16.35
N THR A 214 9.42 10.61 -15.15
CA THR A 214 9.63 12.00 -14.73
C THR A 214 10.90 12.11 -13.87
N ASP A 215 11.03 13.15 -13.06
CA ASP A 215 12.07 13.27 -12.02
C ASP A 215 11.67 12.61 -10.69
N ASP A 216 10.36 12.49 -10.39
CA ASP A 216 9.83 11.75 -9.23
C ASP A 216 9.62 10.25 -9.58
N PRO A 217 10.21 9.30 -8.81
CA PRO A 217 9.98 7.86 -9.01
C PRO A 217 8.50 7.42 -8.91
N ASN A 218 7.64 8.22 -8.29
CA ASN A 218 6.22 7.95 -8.13
C ASN A 218 5.34 8.64 -9.17
N VAL A 219 5.92 9.37 -10.13
CA VAL A 219 5.16 10.02 -11.21
C VAL A 219 5.69 9.57 -12.57
N THR A 220 4.76 9.23 -13.45
CA THR A 220 5.01 8.80 -14.83
C THR A 220 4.12 9.60 -15.77
N ARG A 221 4.68 10.18 -16.82
CA ARG A 221 3.89 10.76 -17.91
C ARG A 221 3.49 9.64 -18.87
N MET A 222 2.20 9.39 -18.98
CA MET A 222 1.64 8.49 -19.99
C MET A 222 1.35 9.30 -21.25
N GLU A 223 1.89 8.86 -22.38
CA GLU A 223 1.61 9.44 -23.70
C GLU A 223 1.01 8.39 -24.62
N PHE A 224 -0.10 8.70 -25.29
CA PHE A 224 -0.78 7.78 -26.21
C PHE A 224 -0.89 8.39 -27.59
N ASP A 225 -0.77 7.54 -28.60
CA ASP A 225 -1.00 7.84 -30.00
C ASP A 225 -2.02 6.87 -30.59
N TYR A 226 -2.96 7.40 -31.36
CA TYR A 226 -4.03 6.64 -32.00
C TYR A 226 -4.01 6.86 -33.50
N TYR A 227 -4.04 5.74 -34.23
CA TYR A 227 -4.04 5.68 -35.69
C TYR A 227 -5.18 4.77 -36.14
N HIS A 228 -5.91 5.14 -37.17
CA HIS A 228 -7.09 4.37 -37.59
C HIS A 228 -7.44 4.61 -39.05
N MET A 229 -7.77 3.54 -39.80
CA MET A 229 -8.13 3.66 -41.22
C MET A 229 -9.38 4.55 -41.41
N GLU A 230 -10.41 4.31 -40.61
CA GLU A 230 -11.65 5.09 -40.58
C GLU A 230 -11.51 6.39 -39.77
N SER A 231 -12.48 7.30 -39.90
CA SER A 231 -12.58 8.57 -39.17
C SER A 231 -14.02 8.85 -38.72
N GLY A 232 -14.25 9.90 -37.93
CA GLY A 232 -15.57 10.21 -37.37
C GLY A 232 -16.03 9.13 -36.38
N GLU A 233 -17.33 8.84 -36.37
CA GLU A 233 -17.98 7.97 -35.38
C GLU A 233 -17.28 6.61 -35.17
N LYS A 234 -16.84 5.95 -36.25
CA LYS A 234 -16.08 4.68 -36.18
C LYS A 234 -14.75 4.82 -35.42
N PHE A 235 -14.04 5.93 -35.62
CA PHE A 235 -12.82 6.21 -34.85
C PHE A 235 -13.17 6.53 -33.40
N ASP A 236 -14.24 7.28 -33.15
CA ASP A 236 -14.66 7.62 -31.79
C ASP A 236 -15.06 6.39 -30.98
N GLU A 237 -15.69 5.38 -31.61
CA GLU A 237 -15.99 4.08 -31.01
C GLU A 237 -14.72 3.31 -30.64
N TYR A 238 -13.79 3.16 -31.59
CA TYR A 238 -12.47 2.56 -31.33
C TYR A 238 -11.75 3.28 -30.20
N PHE A 239 -11.64 4.61 -30.27
CA PHE A 239 -10.97 5.44 -29.28
C PHE A 239 -11.61 5.28 -27.89
N ARG A 240 -12.95 5.34 -27.79
CA ARG A 240 -13.67 5.10 -26.52
C ARG A 240 -13.34 3.73 -25.91
N PHE A 241 -13.33 2.67 -26.71
CA PHE A 241 -13.00 1.32 -26.25
C PHE A 241 -11.54 1.20 -25.76
N VAL A 242 -10.56 1.61 -26.58
CA VAL A 242 -9.13 1.53 -26.19
C VAL A 242 -8.84 2.43 -24.98
N ARG A 243 -9.50 3.60 -24.90
CA ARG A 243 -9.38 4.53 -23.78
C ARG A 243 -9.93 3.93 -22.49
N GLN A 244 -11.04 3.18 -22.53
CA GLN A 244 -11.60 2.51 -21.36
C GLN A 244 -10.57 1.55 -20.74
N VAL A 245 -10.04 0.62 -21.53
CA VAL A 245 -9.04 -0.37 -21.06
C VAL A 245 -7.82 0.32 -20.44
N ALA A 246 -7.26 1.32 -21.12
CA ALA A 246 -6.12 2.08 -20.62
C ALA A 246 -6.38 2.88 -19.33
N MET A 247 -7.65 3.22 -19.03
CA MET A 247 -8.03 3.88 -17.78
C MET A 247 -8.32 2.87 -16.66
N GLU A 248 -8.78 1.66 -16.99
CA GLU A 248 -8.91 0.55 -16.06
C GLU A 248 -7.52 0.12 -15.53
N ASP A 249 -6.53 -0.03 -16.42
CA ASP A 249 -5.11 -0.27 -16.06
C ASP A 249 -4.51 0.84 -15.20
N TYR A 250 -4.85 2.09 -15.52
CA TYR A 250 -4.38 3.24 -14.78
C TYR A 250 -4.87 3.23 -13.32
N GLU A 251 -6.14 2.85 -13.07
CA GLU A 251 -6.66 2.66 -11.70
C GLU A 251 -5.88 1.57 -10.95
N LEU A 252 -5.58 0.45 -11.62
CA LEU A 252 -4.76 -0.62 -11.04
C LEU A 252 -3.38 -0.11 -10.60
N CYS A 253 -2.73 0.69 -11.45
CA CYS A 253 -1.38 1.19 -11.20
C CYS A 253 -1.32 2.18 -10.03
N GLU A 254 -2.23 3.15 -9.94
CA GLU A 254 -2.26 4.10 -8.81
C GLU A 254 -2.53 3.41 -7.46
N GLN A 255 -3.46 2.45 -7.44
CA GLN A 255 -3.78 1.70 -6.21
C GLN A 255 -2.63 0.77 -5.78
N ALA A 256 -1.97 0.11 -6.73
CA ALA A 256 -0.80 -0.72 -6.47
C ALA A 256 0.38 0.14 -5.96
N GLN A 257 0.70 1.26 -6.62
CA GLN A 257 1.76 2.18 -6.17
C GLN A 257 1.46 2.73 -4.77
N ASN A 258 0.23 3.18 -4.50
CA ASN A 258 -0.15 3.69 -3.19
C ASN A 258 0.21 2.68 -2.09
N ASN A 259 -0.04 1.39 -2.30
CA ASN A 259 0.34 0.33 -1.36
C ASN A 259 1.84 0.02 -1.33
N LEU A 260 2.55 0.04 -2.48
CA LEU A 260 4.01 -0.14 -2.54
C LEU A 260 4.74 0.92 -1.70
N THR A 261 4.29 2.17 -1.74
CA THR A 261 4.90 3.28 -0.96
C THR A 261 4.68 3.20 0.55
N LYS A 262 3.72 2.40 1.05
CA LYS A 262 3.43 2.35 2.50
C LYS A 262 4.46 1.56 3.32
N GLY A 263 5.31 0.76 2.66
CA GLY A 263 6.33 -0.07 3.32
C GLY A 263 5.82 -1.36 3.97
N ILE A 264 4.63 -1.85 3.57
CA ILE A 264 4.03 -3.09 4.08
C ILE A 264 4.32 -4.29 3.17
N TYR A 265 4.30 -4.09 1.85
CA TYR A 265 4.58 -5.11 0.86
C TYR A 265 6.06 -5.09 0.48
N SER A 266 6.69 -6.27 0.37
CA SER A 266 8.06 -6.43 -0.14
C SER A 266 8.04 -6.84 -1.61
N GLU A 267 7.49 -8.01 -1.91
CA GLU A 267 7.48 -8.68 -3.21
C GLU A 267 6.35 -9.74 -3.25
N GLY A 268 6.08 -10.27 -4.43
CA GLY A 268 5.07 -11.31 -4.66
C GLY A 268 5.52 -12.30 -5.73
N ILE A 269 5.08 -13.55 -5.60
CA ILE A 269 5.49 -14.67 -6.45
C ILE A 269 4.83 -14.55 -7.83
N LEU A 270 5.62 -14.57 -8.90
CA LEU A 270 5.13 -14.55 -10.27
C LEU A 270 4.81 -15.96 -10.77
N ASN A 271 3.75 -16.07 -11.58
CA ASN A 271 3.42 -17.29 -12.31
C ASN A 271 4.45 -17.52 -13.43
N PRO A 272 5.17 -18.66 -13.47
CA PRO A 272 6.25 -18.87 -14.42
C PRO A 272 5.79 -19.00 -15.87
N GLU A 273 4.50 -19.23 -16.12
CA GLU A 273 3.89 -19.27 -17.46
C GLU A 273 3.13 -17.98 -17.76
N LYS A 274 2.19 -17.59 -16.88
CA LYS A 274 1.25 -16.49 -17.14
C LYS A 274 1.80 -15.09 -16.86
N GLU A 275 2.93 -14.98 -16.17
CA GLU A 275 3.62 -13.72 -15.86
C GLU A 275 5.10 -13.78 -16.30
N ASN A 276 5.41 -14.58 -17.32
CA ASN A 276 6.76 -14.74 -17.86
C ASN A 276 7.30 -13.47 -18.55
N GLY A 277 6.44 -12.60 -19.09
CA GLY A 277 6.82 -11.27 -19.58
C GLY A 277 7.32 -10.37 -18.45
N VAL A 278 6.59 -10.39 -17.31
CA VAL A 278 6.92 -9.62 -16.10
C VAL A 278 8.30 -10.02 -15.59
N SER A 279 8.54 -11.33 -15.39
CA SER A 279 9.82 -11.83 -14.89
C SER A 279 10.97 -11.58 -15.87
N PHE A 280 10.72 -11.66 -17.18
CA PHE A 280 11.72 -11.40 -18.21
C PHE A 280 12.19 -9.94 -18.22
N TYR A 281 11.27 -8.98 -18.33
CA TYR A 281 11.67 -7.57 -18.43
C TYR A 281 12.25 -7.06 -17.09
N GLN A 282 11.75 -7.53 -15.94
CA GLN A 282 12.33 -7.19 -14.64
C GLN A 282 13.75 -7.74 -14.47
N SER A 283 14.03 -8.95 -14.97
CA SER A 283 15.39 -9.49 -15.03
C SER A 283 16.32 -8.59 -15.87
N ARG A 284 15.80 -8.04 -16.98
CA ARG A 284 16.54 -7.10 -17.84
C ARG A 284 16.81 -5.75 -17.14
N VAL A 285 15.85 -5.23 -16.37
CA VAL A 285 16.06 -4.03 -15.52
C VAL A 285 17.18 -4.28 -14.51
N PHE A 286 17.14 -5.42 -13.82
CA PHE A 286 18.15 -5.81 -12.81
C PHE A 286 19.55 -6.01 -13.42
N GLU A 287 19.64 -6.67 -14.58
CA GLU A 287 20.89 -6.87 -15.32
C GLU A 287 21.54 -5.52 -15.69
N LEU A 288 20.78 -4.61 -16.31
CA LEU A 288 21.30 -3.30 -16.73
C LEU A 288 21.71 -2.41 -15.55
N HIS A 289 21.03 -2.54 -14.40
CA HIS A 289 21.40 -1.87 -13.15
C HIS A 289 22.76 -2.38 -12.63
N THR A 290 22.89 -3.71 -12.46
CA THR A 290 24.10 -4.33 -11.90
C THR A 290 25.33 -4.17 -12.79
N LEU A 291 25.17 -4.16 -14.12
CA LEU A 291 26.24 -3.83 -15.06
C LEU A 291 26.76 -2.40 -14.87
N LEU A 292 25.87 -1.41 -14.72
CA LEU A 292 26.29 -0.01 -14.53
C LEU A 292 26.92 0.23 -13.15
N GLU A 293 26.43 -0.42 -12.10
CA GLU A 293 27.06 -0.37 -10.76
C GLU A 293 28.47 -0.95 -10.79
N SER A 294 28.65 -2.12 -11.43
CA SER A 294 29.95 -2.75 -11.60
C SER A 294 30.93 -1.81 -12.31
N LEU A 295 30.54 -1.25 -13.46
CA LEU A 295 31.36 -0.26 -14.19
C LEU A 295 31.69 0.98 -13.34
N THR A 296 30.74 1.45 -12.53
CA THR A 296 30.94 2.62 -11.65
C THR A 296 31.95 2.33 -10.53
N ILE A 297 31.87 1.13 -9.92
CA ILE A 297 32.80 0.69 -8.86
C ILE A 297 34.20 0.51 -9.44
N PHE A 298 34.34 -0.19 -10.57
CA PHE A 298 35.64 -0.36 -11.23
C PHE A 298 36.23 0.97 -11.70
N GLY A 299 35.42 1.89 -12.22
CA GLY A 299 35.88 3.24 -12.58
C GLY A 299 36.41 4.03 -11.38
N ARG A 300 35.71 4.01 -10.24
CA ARG A 300 36.17 4.67 -9.00
C ARG A 300 37.44 4.02 -8.44
N ALA A 301 37.49 2.69 -8.39
CA ALA A 301 38.67 1.96 -7.94
C ALA A 301 39.89 2.23 -8.84
N HIS A 302 39.70 2.29 -10.16
CA HIS A 302 40.77 2.64 -11.09
C HIS A 302 41.22 4.10 -10.91
N MET A 303 40.32 5.08 -10.76
CA MET A 303 40.72 6.48 -10.50
C MET A 303 41.49 6.63 -9.19
N GLN A 304 41.10 5.90 -8.14
CA GLN A 304 41.83 5.89 -6.86
C GLN A 304 43.20 5.19 -6.97
N ALA A 305 43.34 4.19 -7.85
CA ALA A 305 44.59 3.46 -8.04
C ALA A 305 45.56 4.10 -9.04
N SER A 306 45.07 4.81 -10.07
CA SER A 306 45.92 5.34 -11.15
C SER A 306 46.46 6.75 -10.88
N GLY A 307 45.81 7.54 -10.03
CA GLY A 307 46.24 8.92 -9.71
C GLY A 307 46.22 9.90 -10.90
N ASP A 308 45.86 9.44 -12.09
CA ASP A 308 45.91 10.17 -13.36
C ASP A 308 44.53 10.14 -14.06
N ASN A 309 44.10 11.31 -14.52
CA ASN A 309 42.74 11.62 -15.00
C ASN A 309 42.54 11.37 -16.50
N ARG A 310 43.46 10.66 -17.19
CA ARG A 310 43.51 10.59 -18.67
C ARG A 310 43.60 9.20 -19.31
N VAL A 311 42.90 8.19 -18.79
CA VAL A 311 42.65 6.94 -19.56
C VAL A 311 41.22 6.41 -19.35
N SER A 312 40.33 6.58 -20.34
CA SER A 312 39.03 5.89 -20.36
C SER A 312 38.75 5.06 -21.64
N ALA A 313 39.53 5.23 -22.71
CA ALA A 313 39.16 4.72 -24.04
C ALA A 313 39.68 3.31 -24.40
N ARG A 314 40.67 2.75 -23.67
CA ARG A 314 41.33 1.47 -24.06
C ARG A 314 40.96 0.23 -23.25
N PHE A 315 40.14 0.35 -22.21
CA PHE A 315 39.81 -0.79 -21.33
C PHE A 315 38.56 -1.59 -21.77
N PHE A 316 37.82 -1.11 -22.77
CA PHE A 316 36.49 -1.63 -23.14
C PHE A 316 36.46 -2.95 -23.93
N MET A 317 37.61 -3.51 -24.36
CA MET A 317 37.64 -4.66 -25.27
C MET A 317 37.83 -6.05 -24.61
N LEU A 318 38.03 -6.14 -23.29
CA LEU A 318 38.55 -7.37 -22.66
C LEU A 318 37.54 -8.27 -21.92
N PHE A 319 36.28 -7.87 -21.78
CA PHE A 319 35.27 -8.67 -21.07
C PHE A 319 34.15 -9.19 -21.99
N GLY A 320 34.52 -10.12 -22.87
CA GLY A 320 33.56 -11.01 -23.53
C GLY A 320 33.28 -12.26 -22.68
N PHE A 321 31.99 -12.60 -22.54
CA PHE A 321 31.41 -13.88 -22.10
C PHE A 321 32.26 -14.86 -21.25
N ALA A 322 31.92 -14.99 -19.96
CA ALA A 322 32.10 -16.24 -19.21
C ALA A 322 31.11 -16.37 -18.03
N HIS A 323 30.06 -17.19 -18.16
CA HIS A 323 29.24 -17.60 -17.02
C HIS A 323 30.04 -18.53 -16.09
N LYS A 324 30.28 -18.11 -14.84
CA LYS A 324 30.56 -19.02 -13.72
C LYS A 324 29.82 -18.61 -12.46
N LYS A 325 29.11 -19.57 -11.86
CA LYS A 325 28.39 -19.42 -10.59
C LYS A 325 29.35 -19.14 -9.44
N LEU A 326 29.02 -18.17 -8.59
CA LEU A 326 29.65 -18.00 -7.27
C LEU A 326 28.98 -18.93 -6.25
N PRO A 327 29.73 -19.58 -5.34
CA PRO A 327 29.19 -20.50 -4.33
C PRO A 327 28.71 -19.77 -3.07
N PRO A 328 27.76 -20.34 -2.31
CA PRO A 328 27.26 -19.75 -1.07
C PRO A 328 28.26 -19.95 0.09
N CYS A 329 28.45 -18.90 0.90
CA CYS A 329 29.30 -18.98 2.09
C CYS A 329 28.55 -19.61 3.26
N ARG A 330 28.97 -20.82 3.69
CA ARG A 330 28.60 -21.40 5.00
C ARG A 330 29.77 -21.23 5.97
N LYS A 331 29.49 -20.82 7.21
CA LYS A 331 30.21 -21.29 8.41
C LYS A 331 29.24 -21.46 9.57
N SER A 332 29.43 -22.56 10.30
CA SER A 332 28.80 -22.95 11.56
C SER A 332 29.89 -23.60 12.45
N GLU A 333 29.51 -24.03 13.65
CA GLU A 333 30.35 -24.68 14.70
C GLU A 333 31.16 -23.65 15.54
N ALA A 334 31.11 -23.59 16.89
CA ALA A 334 31.05 -24.61 17.95
C ALA A 334 32.37 -25.42 18.05
N ASP A 335 33.00 -25.71 19.20
CA ASP A 335 32.64 -25.71 20.63
C ASP A 335 33.89 -25.52 21.53
N LEU A 336 33.70 -25.20 22.83
CA LEU A 336 34.57 -25.61 23.98
C LEU A 336 33.84 -25.28 25.33
N VAL A 337 33.22 -26.23 26.06
CA VAL A 337 33.78 -27.16 27.09
C VAL A 337 34.30 -26.43 28.36
N LYS A 338 33.89 -26.68 29.63
CA LYS A 338 32.96 -27.61 30.36
C LYS A 338 32.61 -26.99 31.76
N SER A 339 31.57 -27.41 32.52
CA SER A 339 31.67 -28.42 33.63
C SER A 339 30.30 -28.77 34.30
N CYS A 340 30.28 -29.80 35.19
CA CYS A 340 29.09 -30.59 35.58
C CYS A 340 28.32 -30.17 36.86
N GLY A 341 26.99 -30.38 36.84
CA GLY A 341 26.15 -31.12 37.84
C GLY A 341 26.07 -30.71 39.32
N PRO A 342 25.06 -31.18 40.10
CA PRO A 342 24.17 -32.33 39.84
C PRO A 342 22.64 -32.04 39.91
N GLN A 343 21.85 -33.02 39.46
CA GLN A 343 20.40 -33.11 39.71
C GLN A 343 20.09 -33.79 41.07
N VAL A 344 18.79 -33.97 41.35
CA VAL A 344 18.14 -34.73 42.45
C VAL A 344 17.84 -33.91 43.70
N ILE A 345 16.57 -33.48 43.81
CA ILE A 345 15.80 -33.28 45.06
C ILE A 345 14.31 -33.05 44.77
N VAL A 346 13.95 -32.39 43.66
CA VAL A 346 12.54 -31.98 43.40
C VAL A 346 11.67 -33.06 42.73
N LYS A 347 12.25 -34.10 42.11
CA LYS A 347 11.50 -35.15 41.37
C LYS A 347 11.09 -36.37 42.23
N MET A 348 10.97 -36.23 43.55
CA MET A 348 10.59 -37.33 44.45
C MET A 348 9.42 -37.03 45.41
N ILE A 349 8.76 -35.87 45.30
CA ILE A 349 7.68 -35.47 46.22
C ILE A 349 6.31 -35.25 45.53
N MET A 350 6.26 -35.16 44.20
CA MET A 350 5.02 -34.80 43.46
C MET A 350 4.33 -35.95 42.68
N GLU A 351 4.82 -37.20 42.75
CA GLU A 351 4.29 -38.31 41.91
C GLU A 351 3.88 -39.59 42.66
N ARG A 352 3.74 -39.54 43.99
CA ARG A 352 3.07 -40.61 44.77
C ARG A 352 2.26 -40.07 45.93
N LEU A 353 1.01 -39.70 45.67
CA LEU A 353 -0.17 -39.94 46.54
C LEU A 353 -1.47 -39.46 45.87
N SER A 354 -1.87 -40.12 44.80
CA SER A 354 -3.25 -40.05 44.27
C SER A 354 -3.78 -41.47 44.04
N SER A 355 -4.64 -41.97 44.95
CA SER A 355 -5.68 -42.99 44.68
C SER A 355 -6.23 -43.61 45.98
N ALA A 356 -7.07 -42.89 46.72
CA ALA A 356 -8.09 -43.49 47.60
C ALA A 356 -9.01 -42.42 48.19
N LEU A 357 -10.18 -42.21 47.55
CA LEU A 357 -11.53 -42.11 48.13
C LEU A 357 -12.46 -41.28 47.24
N SER A 358 -13.68 -41.79 47.09
CA SER A 358 -14.74 -41.31 46.21
C SER A 358 -15.75 -40.40 46.98
N PRO A 359 -16.74 -39.76 46.32
CA PRO A 359 -17.31 -38.51 46.82
C PRO A 359 -18.51 -38.70 47.78
N ALA A 360 -18.45 -38.06 48.95
CA ALA A 360 -19.61 -37.84 49.81
C ALA A 360 -19.38 -36.69 50.82
N LEU A 361 -19.45 -35.43 50.38
CA LEU A 361 -19.67 -34.29 51.29
C LEU A 361 -20.71 -33.35 50.68
N SER A 362 -21.79 -33.13 51.42
CA SER A 362 -22.94 -32.36 50.99
C SER A 362 -22.75 -30.85 51.20
N THR A 363 -23.51 -30.07 50.42
CA THR A 363 -23.48 -28.61 50.34
C THR A 363 -23.53 -27.82 51.68
N PRO A 364 -24.11 -28.31 52.80
CA PRO A 364 -24.13 -27.56 54.06
C PRO A 364 -22.74 -27.31 54.69
N VAL A 365 -21.77 -28.21 54.48
CA VAL A 365 -20.46 -28.13 55.15
C VAL A 365 -19.59 -26.99 54.60
N LEU A 366 -19.70 -26.71 53.30
CA LEU A 366 -18.96 -25.63 52.65
C LEU A 366 -19.45 -24.23 53.10
N ILE A 367 -20.76 -24.11 53.37
CA ILE A 367 -21.38 -22.86 53.85
C ILE A 367 -20.95 -22.56 55.28
N ALA A 368 -20.87 -23.58 56.16
CA ALA A 368 -20.40 -23.40 57.53
C ALA A 368 -18.95 -22.89 57.61
N LEU A 369 -18.07 -23.38 56.73
CA LEU A 369 -16.67 -22.92 56.62
C LEU A 369 -16.55 -21.45 56.18
N LEU A 370 -17.37 -21.02 55.22
CA LEU A 370 -17.37 -19.64 54.72
C LEU A 370 -17.94 -18.64 55.74
N VAL A 371 -18.97 -19.03 56.50
CA VAL A 371 -19.53 -18.19 57.58
C VAL A 371 -18.54 -18.06 58.74
N GLY A 372 -17.80 -19.11 59.09
CA GLY A 372 -16.76 -19.06 60.13
C GLY A 372 -15.61 -18.10 59.80
N LEU A 373 -15.18 -18.06 58.53
CA LEU A 373 -14.14 -17.13 58.05
C LEU A 373 -14.60 -15.67 58.08
N ALA A 374 -15.86 -15.39 57.73
CA ALA A 374 -16.43 -14.04 57.84
C ALA A 374 -16.52 -13.56 59.31
N PHE A 375 -16.84 -14.46 60.25
CA PHE A 375 -16.96 -14.13 61.67
C PHE A 375 -15.60 -13.77 62.29
N LEU A 376 -14.51 -14.42 61.87
CA LEU A 376 -13.14 -14.10 62.32
C LEU A 376 -12.62 -12.75 61.79
N GLN A 377 -13.06 -12.30 60.61
CA GLN A 377 -12.71 -10.96 60.10
C GLN A 377 -13.50 -9.82 60.78
N ALA A 378 -14.66 -10.10 61.38
CA ALA A 378 -15.43 -9.10 62.13
C ALA A 378 -14.80 -8.77 63.50
N LEU A 379 -14.06 -9.70 64.09
CA LEU A 379 -13.47 -9.58 65.43
C LEU A 379 -12.10 -8.86 65.47
N SER A 380 -11.51 -8.49 64.33
CA SER A 380 -10.16 -7.94 64.24
C SER A 380 -10.07 -6.43 63.98
N ARG A 381 -11.19 -5.68 64.07
CA ARG A 381 -11.18 -4.21 63.98
C ARG A 381 -11.25 -3.56 65.38
N PRO A 382 -10.22 -2.79 65.81
CA PRO A 382 -10.25 -2.11 67.10
C PRO A 382 -11.32 -1.01 67.16
N TRP A 383 -12.02 -0.91 68.29
CA TRP A 383 -13.02 0.13 68.58
C TRP A 383 -12.61 0.95 69.81
N LEU A 384 -12.17 2.18 69.58
CA LEU A 384 -11.95 3.28 70.52
C LEU A 384 -12.00 4.57 69.68
N GLY A 385 -12.62 5.68 70.08
CA GLY A 385 -13.42 5.97 71.25
C GLY A 385 -13.92 7.43 71.12
N THR A 386 -15.15 7.69 71.53
CA THR A 386 -15.88 8.96 71.32
C THR A 386 -15.21 10.22 71.91
N HIS A 387 -15.35 11.38 71.24
CA HIS A 387 -15.56 12.64 71.99
C HIS A 387 -16.37 13.71 71.21
N LYS A 388 -17.03 14.59 71.98
CA LYS A 388 -18.04 15.55 71.50
C LYS A 388 -17.46 16.86 70.92
N SER A 389 -18.23 17.42 69.97
CA SER A 389 -18.44 18.83 69.60
C SER A 389 -17.54 19.91 70.25
N ARG A 390 -16.94 20.76 69.40
CA ARG A 390 -16.49 22.11 69.78
C ARG A 390 -16.73 23.11 68.64
N HIS A 391 -16.99 24.36 69.03
CA HIS A 391 -17.53 25.43 68.19
C HIS A 391 -16.68 25.86 66.98
N ARG A 392 -17.40 26.39 65.98
CA ARG A 392 -16.94 27.36 64.97
C ARG A 392 -16.15 28.50 65.63
N THR A 393 -14.89 28.66 65.23
CA THR A 393 -14.08 29.86 65.48
C THR A 393 -13.32 30.22 64.21
N GLU A 394 -13.13 31.51 63.98
CA GLU A 394 -12.66 32.07 62.70
C GLU A 394 -11.21 31.70 62.37
N SER A 395 -10.95 31.44 61.08
CA SER A 395 -9.59 31.33 60.55
C SER A 395 -8.93 32.71 60.47
N LYS A 396 -8.14 33.07 61.49
CA LYS A 396 -7.22 34.21 61.39
C LYS A 396 -6.16 33.93 60.32
N ALA A 397 -5.79 34.98 59.59
CA ALA A 397 -4.85 34.92 58.49
C ALA A 397 -3.50 34.33 58.92
N PHE A 398 -2.91 33.52 58.04
CA PHE A 398 -1.51 33.16 58.11
C PHE A 398 -0.70 34.18 57.30
N ASP A 399 0.44 34.59 57.85
CA ASP A 399 1.17 35.78 57.40
C ASP A 399 1.76 35.59 56.00
N LEU A 400 1.49 36.55 55.10
CA LEU A 400 2.09 36.58 53.77
C LEU A 400 3.46 37.24 53.88
N GLY A 401 4.52 36.45 53.74
CA GLY A 401 5.82 36.99 53.33
C GLY A 401 5.68 37.81 52.04
N PRO A 402 6.53 38.83 51.82
CA PRO A 402 6.35 39.78 50.72
C PRO A 402 6.22 39.04 49.40
N ALA A 403 5.19 39.41 48.63
CA ALA A 403 4.86 38.77 47.37
C ALA A 403 6.09 38.75 46.46
N GLN A 404 6.47 37.56 45.98
CA GLN A 404 7.28 37.50 44.76
C GLN A 404 6.38 37.99 43.63
N GLU A 405 6.68 39.19 43.16
CA GLU A 405 6.09 39.78 41.97
C GLU A 405 6.29 38.86 40.78
N GLY A 406 5.24 38.72 39.96
CA GLY A 406 5.37 38.22 38.59
C GLY A 406 5.84 36.77 38.44
N ASN A 407 4.92 35.82 38.62
CA ASN A 407 4.80 34.77 37.60
C ASN A 407 4.02 35.39 36.42
N GLU A 408 4.69 36.26 35.66
CA GLU A 408 4.22 36.55 34.31
C GLU A 408 4.14 35.22 33.57
N ILE A 409 2.99 34.92 32.96
CA ILE A 409 2.96 33.93 31.89
C ILE A 409 3.66 34.61 30.71
N VAL A 410 4.99 34.51 30.68
CA VAL A 410 5.81 35.02 29.59
C VAL A 410 5.43 34.24 28.35
N VAL A 411 4.60 34.86 27.50
CA VAL A 411 4.27 34.34 26.18
C VAL A 411 5.51 34.52 25.30
N SER A 412 6.42 33.55 25.37
CA SER A 412 7.52 33.46 24.42
C SER A 412 6.92 33.28 23.02
N LYS A 413 7.46 34.03 22.05
CA LYS A 413 7.16 33.80 20.62
C LYS A 413 7.88 32.57 20.06
N GLU A 414 8.89 32.10 20.79
CA GLU A 414 9.66 30.90 20.46
C GLU A 414 8.94 29.67 21.00
N SER A 415 8.80 28.68 20.12
CA SER A 415 8.14 27.40 20.38
C SER A 415 9.16 26.40 20.92
N ASP A 416 8.84 25.72 22.03
CA ASP A 416 9.64 24.59 22.56
C ASP A 416 9.72 23.39 21.58
N PHE A 417 8.88 23.37 20.55
CA PHE A 417 8.91 22.35 19.50
C PHE A 417 9.84 22.75 18.34
N PRO A 418 10.57 21.78 17.73
CA PRO A 418 11.33 22.01 16.50
C PRO A 418 10.47 22.60 15.37
N GLU A 419 11.08 23.39 14.48
CA GLU A 419 10.38 24.10 13.38
C GLU A 419 9.43 23.19 12.58
N ASP A 420 9.87 21.96 12.30
CA ASP A 420 9.14 20.96 11.51
C ASP A 420 8.11 20.13 12.32
N TRP A 421 7.89 20.39 13.60
CA TRP A 421 7.06 19.53 14.48
C TRP A 421 5.62 19.32 13.99
N TRP A 422 5.03 20.32 13.33
CA TRP A 422 3.64 20.29 12.87
C TRP A 422 3.49 19.89 11.40
N THR A 423 4.54 20.02 10.59
CA THR A 423 4.48 19.98 9.12
C THR A 423 5.57 19.14 8.45
N GLY A 424 6.54 18.63 9.22
CA GLY A 424 7.66 17.85 8.72
C GLY A 424 7.31 16.38 8.52
N SER A 425 7.48 15.90 7.29
CA SER A 425 7.29 14.48 6.92
C SER A 425 8.19 13.55 7.73
N ASN A 426 9.44 13.96 8.00
CA ASN A 426 10.39 13.21 8.83
C ASN A 426 9.89 13.03 10.27
N VAL A 427 9.26 14.06 10.86
CA VAL A 427 8.65 13.98 12.21
C VAL A 427 7.47 13.03 12.17
N PHE A 428 6.61 13.11 11.15
CA PHE A 428 5.48 12.20 11.00
C PHE A 428 5.92 10.74 10.80
N GLU A 429 6.99 10.47 10.05
CA GLU A 429 7.57 9.12 9.94
C GLU A 429 8.07 8.57 11.28
N LEU A 430 8.60 9.43 12.16
CA LEU A 430 8.93 9.05 13.54
C LEU A 430 7.66 8.79 14.37
N GLU A 431 6.61 9.60 14.25
CA GLU A 431 5.31 9.38 14.90
C GLU A 431 4.66 8.05 14.44
N ARG A 432 4.68 7.76 13.14
CA ARG A 432 4.25 6.48 12.54
C ARG A 432 4.95 5.30 13.22
N ARG A 433 6.27 5.36 13.42
CA ARG A 433 7.07 4.25 13.97
C ARG A 433 7.04 4.16 15.50
N ALA A 434 6.97 5.29 16.19
CA ALA A 434 7.07 5.35 17.65
C ALA A 434 5.70 5.30 18.36
N ILE A 435 4.66 5.84 17.74
CA ILE A 435 3.30 5.94 18.31
C ILE A 435 2.39 4.93 17.60
N PHE A 436 2.05 5.18 16.33
CA PHE A 436 1.00 4.43 15.64
C PHE A 436 1.38 2.97 15.34
N GLY A 437 2.68 2.71 15.14
CA GLY A 437 3.25 1.39 14.92
C GLY A 437 3.41 0.52 16.17
N LYS A 438 3.13 1.04 17.39
CA LYS A 438 3.41 0.34 18.66
C LYS A 438 2.29 0.39 19.69
N ARG A 439 1.39 1.37 19.59
CA ARG A 439 0.27 1.54 20.52
C ARG A 439 -0.96 0.79 20.04
N TRP A 440 -1.83 0.43 20.98
CA TRP A 440 -3.17 -0.02 20.65
C TRP A 440 -4.02 1.18 20.22
N LEU A 441 -4.63 1.07 19.05
CA LEU A 441 -5.42 2.10 18.40
C LEU A 441 -6.88 1.64 18.36
N TYR A 442 -7.78 2.39 18.99
CA TYR A 442 -9.22 2.13 18.88
C TYR A 442 -9.67 2.43 17.44
N LEU A 443 -10.42 1.51 16.83
CA LEU A 443 -10.93 1.69 15.47
C LEU A 443 -12.41 1.38 15.28
N ALA A 444 -13.07 0.57 16.12
CA ALA A 444 -14.49 0.27 15.93
C ALA A 444 -15.15 -0.27 17.19
N HIS A 445 -16.47 -0.32 17.19
CA HIS A 445 -17.25 -1.09 18.15
C HIS A 445 -17.84 -2.34 17.49
N ARG A 446 -17.98 -3.43 18.25
CA ARG A 446 -18.49 -4.73 17.79
C ARG A 446 -19.90 -4.65 17.20
N SER A 447 -20.68 -3.64 17.57
CA SER A 447 -22.00 -3.33 17.00
C SER A 447 -22.01 -3.02 15.50
N ARG A 448 -20.89 -2.56 14.93
CA ARG A 448 -20.76 -2.30 13.48
C ARG A 448 -20.73 -3.57 12.61
N PHE A 449 -20.73 -4.76 13.22
CA PHE A 449 -20.61 -6.05 12.53
C PHE A 449 -21.83 -6.94 12.85
N SER A 450 -22.79 -6.98 11.95
CA SER A 450 -24.04 -7.75 12.11
C SER A 450 -23.84 -9.25 11.90
N LYS A 451 -22.98 -9.65 10.94
CA LYS A 451 -22.83 -11.03 10.46
C LYS A 451 -21.41 -11.33 9.96
N ALA A 452 -21.06 -12.61 9.91
CA ALA A 452 -19.77 -13.06 9.41
C ALA A 452 -19.53 -12.60 7.97
N GLY A 453 -18.34 -12.06 7.71
CA GLY A 453 -17.96 -11.42 6.46
C GLY A 453 -18.19 -9.90 6.41
N ASP A 454 -18.93 -9.31 7.36
CA ASP A 454 -19.00 -7.85 7.48
C ASP A 454 -17.58 -7.29 7.71
N TYR A 455 -17.21 -6.28 6.92
CA TYR A 455 -15.92 -5.62 7.00
C TYR A 455 -16.04 -4.09 6.94
N HIS A 456 -15.05 -3.42 7.54
CA HIS A 456 -14.87 -1.96 7.48
C HIS A 456 -13.40 -1.64 7.23
N SER A 457 -13.12 -0.72 6.31
CA SER A 457 -11.78 -0.32 5.87
C SER A 457 -11.38 1.03 6.46
N PHE A 458 -10.10 1.20 6.76
CA PHE A 458 -9.54 2.38 7.45
C PHE A 458 -8.16 2.73 6.88
N GLU A 459 -7.79 4.02 6.90
CA GLU A 459 -6.40 4.44 6.72
C GLU A 459 -5.89 5.01 8.05
N VAL A 460 -4.87 4.39 8.63
CA VAL A 460 -4.37 4.68 9.97
C VAL A 460 -2.89 5.05 9.88
N ALA A 461 -2.57 6.31 10.17
CA ALA A 461 -1.23 6.85 10.00
C ALA A 461 -0.65 6.58 8.59
N GLY A 462 -1.50 6.78 7.57
CA GLY A 462 -1.19 6.52 6.16
C GLY A 462 -1.19 5.05 5.75
N ILE A 463 -1.49 4.10 6.65
CA ILE A 463 -1.47 2.65 6.38
C ILE A 463 -2.90 2.15 6.16
N PRO A 464 -3.24 1.60 4.98
CA PRO A 464 -4.57 1.09 4.70
C PRO A 464 -4.75 -0.31 5.30
N ILE A 465 -5.81 -0.48 6.08
CA ILE A 465 -6.15 -1.71 6.79
C ILE A 465 -7.66 -1.97 6.68
N PHE A 466 -8.10 -3.18 7.01
CA PHE A 466 -9.52 -3.47 7.20
C PHE A 466 -9.75 -4.41 8.38
N LEU A 467 -10.90 -4.24 9.02
CA LEU A 467 -11.44 -5.14 10.03
C LEU A 467 -12.48 -6.04 9.37
N VAL A 468 -12.51 -7.34 9.68
CA VAL A 468 -13.52 -8.30 9.20
C VAL A 468 -14.00 -9.21 10.32
N LEU A 469 -15.31 -9.48 10.37
CA LEU A 469 -15.91 -10.44 11.30
C LEU A 469 -15.81 -11.86 10.75
N GLY A 470 -15.12 -12.75 11.47
CA GLY A 470 -15.01 -14.17 11.14
C GLY A 470 -16.31 -14.96 11.37
N LYS A 471 -16.39 -16.15 10.76
CA LYS A 471 -17.48 -17.13 10.99
C LYS A 471 -17.53 -17.65 12.43
N ASP A 472 -16.42 -17.52 13.15
CA ASP A 472 -16.25 -17.80 14.59
C ASP A 472 -16.66 -16.64 15.51
N GLY A 473 -17.19 -15.54 14.95
CA GLY A 473 -17.64 -14.38 15.72
C GLY A 473 -16.52 -13.44 16.20
N ILE A 474 -15.27 -13.71 15.82
CA ILE A 474 -14.08 -12.93 16.17
C ILE A 474 -13.80 -11.90 15.06
N VAL A 475 -13.62 -10.62 15.43
CA VAL A 475 -13.16 -9.58 14.50
C VAL A 475 -11.63 -9.67 14.38
N ARG A 476 -11.12 -9.61 13.15
CA ARG A 476 -9.69 -9.63 12.82
C ARG A 476 -9.33 -8.43 11.96
N ALA A 477 -8.10 -7.94 12.09
CA ALA A 477 -7.54 -6.87 11.27
C ALA A 477 -6.47 -7.40 10.31
N PHE A 478 -6.44 -6.86 9.10
CA PHE A 478 -5.42 -7.14 8.08
C PHE A 478 -5.01 -5.86 7.37
N HIS A 479 -3.78 -5.79 6.87
CA HIS A 479 -3.40 -4.75 5.91
C HIS A 479 -4.18 -4.94 4.61
N ASN A 480 -4.65 -3.84 4.02
CA ASN A 480 -5.48 -3.85 2.81
C ASN A 480 -4.61 -3.96 1.53
N VAL A 481 -3.78 -5.01 1.48
CA VAL A 481 -2.69 -5.17 0.52
C VAL A 481 -2.65 -6.62 0.05
N CYS A 482 -2.82 -6.85 -1.25
CA CYS A 482 -2.70 -8.17 -1.86
C CYS A 482 -1.27 -8.68 -1.81
N ARG A 483 -1.08 -9.96 -1.45
CA ARG A 483 0.23 -10.61 -1.42
C ARG A 483 0.84 -10.86 -2.81
N HIS A 484 0.03 -10.77 -3.87
CA HIS A 484 0.50 -11.00 -5.23
C HIS A 484 1.20 -9.78 -5.83
N ARG A 485 0.49 -8.64 -5.92
CA ARG A 485 0.90 -7.45 -6.69
C ARG A 485 0.49 -6.14 -6.00
N ALA A 486 0.59 -6.10 -4.67
CA ALA A 486 0.29 -4.97 -3.78
C ALA A 486 -1.11 -4.31 -3.85
N TYR A 487 -1.96 -4.58 -4.85
CA TYR A 487 -3.27 -3.94 -5.01
C TYR A 487 -4.22 -4.16 -3.82
N THR A 488 -5.19 -3.25 -3.64
CA THR A 488 -6.15 -3.27 -2.53
C THR A 488 -7.14 -4.46 -2.58
N ILE A 489 -7.50 -4.99 -1.41
CA ILE A 489 -8.45 -6.10 -1.27
C ILE A 489 -9.88 -5.57 -1.12
N THR A 490 -10.06 -4.52 -0.32
CA THR A 490 -11.35 -3.86 -0.07
C THR A 490 -11.33 -2.44 -0.64
N ARG A 491 -12.02 -2.21 -1.77
CA ARG A 491 -12.17 -0.88 -2.41
C ARG A 491 -13.26 0.00 -1.79
N LYS A 492 -14.08 -0.54 -0.89
CA LYS A 492 -15.16 0.18 -0.20
C LYS A 492 -14.83 0.32 1.27
N ASP A 493 -15.28 1.42 1.87
CA ASP A 493 -15.15 1.70 3.31
C ASP A 493 -15.86 0.66 4.17
N SER A 494 -16.88 -0.01 3.63
CA SER A 494 -17.54 -1.15 4.27
C SER A 494 -18.18 -2.10 3.26
N GLY A 495 -18.38 -3.34 3.67
CA GLY A 495 -19.12 -4.34 2.90
C GLY A 495 -19.31 -5.65 3.67
N SER A 496 -19.73 -6.69 2.95
CA SER A 496 -20.01 -8.02 3.53
C SER A 496 -19.59 -9.11 2.55
N SER A 497 -18.52 -9.86 2.85
CA SER A 497 -18.22 -11.13 2.20
C SER A 497 -17.35 -12.02 3.07
N THR A 498 -17.64 -13.33 3.08
CA THR A 498 -16.76 -14.32 3.76
C THR A 498 -15.55 -14.75 2.93
N VAL A 499 -15.48 -14.29 1.66
CA VAL A 499 -14.34 -14.43 0.75
C VAL A 499 -14.05 -13.07 0.10
N LEU A 500 -12.86 -12.53 0.32
CA LEU A 500 -12.42 -11.24 -0.18
C LEU A 500 -11.45 -11.47 -1.34
N GLY A 501 -11.85 -11.09 -2.56
CA GLY A 501 -11.07 -11.28 -3.79
C GLY A 501 -10.41 -9.98 -4.25
N CYS A 502 -9.10 -10.02 -4.49
CA CYS A 502 -8.37 -8.96 -5.16
C CYS A 502 -8.90 -8.75 -6.58
N ARG A 503 -9.19 -7.49 -6.95
CA ARG A 503 -9.70 -7.16 -8.30
C ARG A 503 -8.64 -7.14 -9.39
N TYR A 504 -7.36 -7.11 -9.04
CA TYR A 504 -6.27 -7.21 -10.00
C TYR A 504 -6.17 -8.65 -10.54
N HIS A 505 -5.78 -9.63 -9.72
CA HIS A 505 -5.49 -11.02 -10.18
C HIS A 505 -6.41 -12.11 -9.59
N GLY A 506 -7.53 -11.76 -8.97
CA GLY A 506 -8.50 -12.72 -8.44
C GLY A 506 -8.04 -13.57 -7.24
N TRP A 507 -6.85 -13.30 -6.69
CA TRP A 507 -6.38 -13.90 -5.45
C TRP A 507 -7.38 -13.63 -4.32
N SER A 508 -7.87 -14.70 -3.70
CA SER A 508 -9.02 -14.64 -2.79
C SER A 508 -8.70 -15.20 -1.42
N TYR A 509 -9.11 -14.46 -0.39
CA TYR A 509 -8.79 -14.71 1.01
C TYR A 509 -10.05 -14.98 1.82
N ASN A 510 -9.99 -15.87 2.81
CA ASN A 510 -11.08 -16.06 3.76
C ASN A 510 -11.03 -15.02 4.92
N THR A 511 -12.03 -15.04 5.81
CA THR A 511 -12.07 -14.14 6.98
C THR A 511 -10.94 -14.32 8.00
N ASN A 512 -10.13 -15.38 7.87
CA ASN A 512 -8.94 -15.64 8.68
C ASN A 512 -7.67 -15.12 7.99
N GLY A 513 -7.79 -14.46 6.83
CA GLY A 513 -6.66 -13.95 6.04
C GLY A 513 -5.94 -15.02 5.20
N GLN A 514 -6.38 -16.28 5.24
CA GLN A 514 -5.73 -17.37 4.52
C GLN A 514 -6.08 -17.29 3.03
N LEU A 515 -5.08 -17.47 2.16
CA LEU A 515 -5.26 -17.54 0.71
C LEU A 515 -5.97 -18.86 0.33
N ILE A 516 -7.19 -18.77 -0.18
CA ILE A 516 -7.99 -19.95 -0.56
C ILE A 516 -7.95 -20.21 -2.07
N LYS A 517 -7.88 -19.15 -2.90
CA LYS A 517 -7.81 -19.25 -4.36
C LYS A 517 -6.69 -18.34 -4.89
N ALA A 518 -5.81 -18.91 -5.71
CA ALA A 518 -4.82 -18.19 -6.49
C ALA A 518 -4.96 -18.68 -7.95
N PRO A 519 -5.71 -17.98 -8.81
CA PRO A 519 -5.99 -18.41 -10.17
C PRO A 519 -4.70 -18.75 -10.93
N HIS A 520 -4.66 -19.89 -11.63
CA HIS A 520 -3.50 -20.40 -12.39
C HIS A 520 -2.27 -20.83 -11.55
N PHE A 521 -2.31 -20.76 -10.21
CA PHE A 521 -1.21 -21.20 -9.35
C PHE A 521 -1.36 -22.63 -8.80
N ASP A 522 -2.53 -23.26 -8.90
CA ASP A 522 -2.82 -24.56 -8.25
C ASP A 522 -1.87 -25.71 -8.67
N ASN A 523 -1.31 -25.64 -9.88
CA ASN A 523 -0.38 -26.63 -10.43
C ASN A 523 1.07 -26.13 -10.54
N VAL A 524 1.40 -24.96 -10.00
CA VAL A 524 2.75 -24.36 -10.09
C VAL A 524 3.69 -25.03 -9.07
N PRO A 525 4.76 -25.73 -9.51
CA PRO A 525 5.66 -26.44 -8.59
C PRO A 525 6.35 -25.49 -7.61
N GLY A 526 6.26 -25.79 -6.31
CA GLY A 526 6.86 -24.98 -5.24
C GLY A 526 5.99 -23.82 -4.74
N PHE A 527 4.80 -23.59 -5.31
CA PHE A 527 3.86 -22.62 -4.77
C PHE A 527 3.11 -23.18 -3.55
N ASP A 528 3.21 -22.50 -2.41
CA ASP A 528 2.46 -22.82 -1.19
C ASP A 528 1.50 -21.67 -0.82
N LYS A 529 0.20 -21.96 -0.83
CA LYS A 529 -0.84 -21.00 -0.41
C LYS A 529 -0.71 -20.58 1.05
N SER A 530 -0.14 -21.43 1.92
CA SER A 530 -0.03 -21.16 3.35
C SER A 530 0.93 -20.00 3.66
N GLN A 531 1.98 -19.81 2.86
CA GLN A 531 2.94 -18.70 2.99
C GLN A 531 2.38 -17.35 2.48
N ASN A 532 1.24 -17.38 1.79
CA ASN A 532 0.72 -16.28 0.98
C ASN A 532 -0.59 -15.69 1.51
N GLY A 533 -0.91 -15.89 2.80
CA GLY A 533 -2.02 -15.21 3.49
C GLY A 533 -1.80 -13.70 3.70
N LEU A 534 -2.88 -12.96 3.94
CA LEU A 534 -2.84 -11.52 4.24
C LEU A 534 -1.96 -11.22 5.47
N PHE A 535 -1.30 -10.06 5.45
CA PHE A 535 -0.55 -9.55 6.60
C PHE A 535 -1.53 -9.22 7.75
N SER A 536 -1.56 -10.08 8.76
CA SER A 536 -2.42 -9.94 9.94
C SER A 536 -1.92 -8.85 10.88
N ILE A 537 -2.87 -8.13 11.48
CA ILE A 537 -2.61 -7.08 12.47
C ILE A 537 -3.14 -7.55 13.82
N HIS A 538 -2.41 -7.29 14.90
CA HIS A 538 -2.86 -7.63 16.26
C HIS A 538 -4.19 -6.97 16.53
N THR A 539 -5.19 -7.75 16.94
CA THR A 539 -6.56 -7.28 17.15
C THR A 539 -7.02 -7.70 18.54
N ASN A 540 -7.60 -6.79 19.30
CA ASN A 540 -8.31 -7.13 20.53
C ASN A 540 -9.74 -6.56 20.49
N THR A 541 -10.70 -7.36 20.98
CA THR A 541 -12.07 -6.90 21.23
C THR A 541 -12.32 -7.02 22.73
N THR A 542 -12.68 -5.92 23.39
CA THR A 542 -13.00 -5.92 24.82
C THR A 542 -14.30 -6.69 25.08
N HIS A 543 -14.54 -7.05 26.34
CA HIS A 543 -15.82 -7.66 26.76
C HIS A 543 -17.01 -6.71 26.52
N THR A 544 -16.77 -5.40 26.65
CA THR A 544 -17.68 -4.28 26.31
C THR A 544 -17.84 -4.06 24.80
N GLY A 545 -17.01 -4.67 23.95
CA GLY A 545 -17.15 -4.65 22.49
C GLY A 545 -16.28 -3.64 21.72
N PHE A 546 -15.41 -2.86 22.38
CA PHE A 546 -14.48 -1.97 21.70
C PHE A 546 -13.38 -2.78 20.99
N ILE A 547 -13.06 -2.39 19.75
CA ILE A 547 -12.08 -3.08 18.89
C ILE A 547 -10.85 -2.19 18.74
N PHE A 548 -9.72 -2.75 19.16
CA PHE A 548 -8.39 -2.15 19.09
C PHE A 548 -7.49 -2.92 18.13
N VAL A 549 -6.59 -2.22 17.47
CA VAL A 549 -5.51 -2.82 16.66
C VAL A 549 -4.12 -2.37 17.11
N ASN A 550 -3.10 -3.17 16.88
CA ASN A 550 -1.70 -2.78 17.05
C ASN A 550 -0.90 -3.23 15.82
N LEU A 551 -0.21 -2.29 15.17
CA LEU A 551 0.51 -2.48 13.90
C LEU A 551 1.92 -3.04 14.08
N GLU A 552 2.33 -3.40 15.31
CA GLU A 552 3.67 -3.91 15.57
C GLU A 552 3.87 -5.32 14.99
N ALA A 553 4.86 -5.46 14.09
CA ALA A 553 5.14 -6.71 13.37
C ALA A 553 5.70 -7.87 14.23
N ARG A 554 5.93 -7.65 15.55
CA ARG A 554 6.39 -8.73 16.44
C ARG A 554 5.26 -9.73 16.69
N PRO A 555 5.52 -11.05 16.79
CA PRO A 555 4.47 -12.05 16.99
C PRO A 555 3.63 -11.89 18.26
N THR A 556 4.16 -11.19 19.26
CA THR A 556 3.48 -10.85 20.51
C THR A 556 3.67 -9.37 20.84
N VAL A 557 2.60 -8.77 21.36
CA VAL A 557 2.56 -7.38 21.85
C VAL A 557 2.06 -7.38 23.29
N LEU A 558 2.29 -6.29 24.03
CA LEU A 558 1.69 -6.10 25.34
C LEU A 558 0.15 -6.07 25.21
N PRO A 559 -0.62 -6.62 26.16
CA PRO A 559 -2.09 -6.48 26.17
C PRO A 559 -2.53 -5.01 26.15
N VAL A 560 -3.74 -4.75 25.66
CA VAL A 560 -4.34 -3.41 25.76
C VAL A 560 -4.78 -3.17 27.20
N GLU A 561 -4.45 -2.00 27.76
CA GLU A 561 -4.90 -1.59 29.09
C GLU A 561 -6.24 -0.85 28.97
N THR A 562 -7.33 -1.52 29.34
CA THR A 562 -8.70 -1.00 29.18
C THR A 562 -9.41 -0.69 30.49
N SER A 563 -8.78 -0.88 31.65
CA SER A 563 -9.42 -0.78 32.98
C SER A 563 -10.25 0.50 33.19
N SER A 564 -9.73 1.66 32.80
CA SER A 564 -10.45 2.94 32.89
C SER A 564 -11.60 3.05 31.87
N LEU A 565 -11.42 2.53 30.65
CA LEU A 565 -12.44 2.50 29.60
C LEU A 565 -13.56 1.51 29.92
N ASP A 566 -13.23 0.35 30.47
CA ASP A 566 -14.20 -0.65 30.93
C ASP A 566 -15.00 -0.14 32.14
N SER A 567 -14.36 0.60 33.05
CA SER A 567 -15.04 1.30 34.15
C SER A 567 -15.94 2.44 33.67
N PHE A 568 -15.56 3.16 32.61
CA PHE A 568 -16.42 4.14 31.95
C PHE A 568 -17.63 3.45 31.30
N ALA A 569 -17.38 2.47 30.42
CA ALA A 569 -18.42 1.71 29.74
C ALA A 569 -19.44 1.08 30.69
N SER A 570 -18.97 0.43 31.77
CA SER A 570 -19.82 -0.17 32.80
C SER A 570 -20.71 0.85 33.51
N ARG A 571 -20.21 2.07 33.78
CA ARG A 571 -20.98 3.14 34.42
C ARG A 571 -22.04 3.77 33.51
N HIS A 572 -21.83 3.71 32.19
CA HIS A 572 -22.68 4.38 31.20
C HIS A 572 -23.47 3.39 30.31
N GLY A 573 -23.50 2.09 30.65
CA GLY A 573 -24.28 1.09 29.92
C GLY A 573 -23.78 0.80 28.49
N ILE A 574 -22.49 0.99 28.24
CA ILE A 574 -21.87 0.63 26.95
C ILE A 574 -21.51 -0.85 26.98
N GLU A 575 -22.14 -1.62 26.09
CA GLU A 575 -22.08 -3.07 26.09
C GLU A 575 -21.84 -3.62 24.69
N ARG A 576 -21.40 -4.88 24.59
CA ARG A 576 -21.11 -5.53 23.30
C ARG A 576 -22.33 -5.58 22.37
N GLN A 577 -23.53 -5.59 22.96
CA GLN A 577 -24.85 -5.56 22.33
C GLN A 577 -25.41 -4.14 22.09
N SER A 578 -24.68 -3.06 22.37
CA SER A 578 -25.07 -1.71 21.97
C SER A 578 -25.38 -1.66 20.46
N ILE A 579 -26.33 -0.83 20.06
CA ILE A 579 -26.76 -0.71 18.67
C ILE A 579 -25.95 0.39 18.00
N TRP A 580 -25.40 0.12 16.81
CA TRP A 580 -24.78 1.15 15.97
C TRP A 580 -25.88 2.04 15.36
N LEU A 581 -25.83 3.34 15.62
CA LEU A 581 -26.81 4.30 15.13
C LEU A 581 -26.31 5.01 13.87
N GLY A 582 -25.02 5.32 13.81
CA GLY A 582 -24.45 5.93 12.63
C GLY A 582 -23.00 6.35 12.82
N GLY A 583 -22.44 6.93 11.77
CA GLY A 583 -21.10 7.49 11.80
C GLY A 583 -20.87 8.29 10.54
N ARG A 584 -19.92 9.21 10.62
CA ARG A 584 -19.45 10.00 9.49
C ARG A 584 -17.93 9.94 9.48
N THR A 585 -17.33 10.18 8.33
CA THR A 585 -15.91 10.48 8.23
C THR A 585 -15.78 11.87 7.62
N VAL A 586 -14.89 12.70 8.17
CA VAL A 586 -14.58 14.02 7.62
C VAL A 586 -13.07 14.17 7.58
N GLU A 587 -12.52 14.53 6.42
CA GLU A 587 -11.10 14.82 6.30
C GLU A 587 -10.81 16.32 6.47
N GLY A 588 -9.73 16.63 7.19
CA GLY A 588 -9.23 17.99 7.37
C GLY A 588 -7.76 18.12 7.01
N GLN A 589 -7.38 19.27 6.46
CA GLN A 589 -6.00 19.64 6.17
C GLN A 589 -5.34 20.27 7.41
N PHE A 590 -5.23 19.47 8.48
CA PHE A 590 -4.54 19.85 9.71
C PHE A 590 -3.79 18.66 10.33
N ASN A 591 -2.76 18.94 11.13
CA ASN A 591 -2.00 17.92 11.86
C ASN A 591 -2.83 17.32 13.01
N TRP A 592 -2.79 16.00 13.18
CA TRP A 592 -3.62 15.25 14.15
C TRP A 592 -3.49 15.75 15.59
N LYS A 593 -2.32 16.25 15.98
CA LYS A 593 -2.04 16.82 17.31
C LYS A 593 -2.97 18.01 17.64
N LEU A 594 -3.42 18.76 16.64
CA LEU A 594 -4.37 19.87 16.82
C LEU A 594 -5.76 19.36 17.23
N GLY A 595 -6.20 18.22 16.71
CA GLY A 595 -7.48 17.60 17.08
C GLY A 595 -7.58 17.27 18.58
N LEU A 596 -6.45 16.88 19.20
CA LEU A 596 -6.36 16.60 20.65
C LEU A 596 -6.60 17.84 21.52
N ASN A 597 -6.30 19.03 20.99
CA ASN A 597 -6.55 20.31 21.64
C ASN A 597 -7.98 20.79 21.37
N PHE A 598 -8.50 20.63 20.14
CA PHE A 598 -9.88 20.96 19.79
C PHE A 598 -10.93 20.14 20.57
N GLN A 599 -10.61 18.91 21.02
CA GLN A 599 -11.47 18.12 21.91
C GLN A 599 -11.88 18.85 23.20
N ARG A 600 -11.13 19.86 23.67
CA ARG A 600 -11.51 20.70 24.82
C ARG A 600 -12.56 21.78 24.52
N PHE A 601 -12.87 22.01 23.24
CA PHE A 601 -13.75 23.09 22.77
C PHE A 601 -15.02 22.57 22.09
N ILE A 602 -15.25 21.26 22.07
CA ILE A 602 -16.49 20.67 21.55
C ILE A 602 -17.56 20.80 22.64
N ASP A 603 -18.33 21.90 22.54
CA ASP A 603 -19.46 22.18 23.40
C ASP A 603 -20.69 21.34 22.98
N ASN A 604 -20.92 20.25 23.72
CA ASN A 604 -22.03 19.32 23.49
C ASN A 604 -23.41 19.88 23.88
N SER A 605 -23.48 20.99 24.63
CA SER A 605 -24.75 21.52 25.16
C SER A 605 -25.77 21.84 24.07
N LYS A 606 -25.30 22.14 22.84
CA LYS A 606 -26.17 22.42 21.69
C LYS A 606 -26.91 21.20 21.15
N HIS A 607 -26.37 19.99 21.30
CA HIS A 607 -27.04 18.76 20.87
C HIS A 607 -27.96 18.16 21.94
N GLU A 608 -27.76 18.50 23.22
CA GLU A 608 -28.60 18.07 24.33
C GLU A 608 -30.05 18.60 24.24
N HIS A 609 -30.27 19.69 23.48
CA HIS A 609 -31.60 20.29 23.28
C HIS A 609 -32.38 19.77 22.06
N GLU A 610 -31.77 19.00 21.16
CA GLU A 610 -32.42 18.53 19.91
C GLU A 610 -32.92 17.07 19.99
N VAL A 611 -32.55 16.31 21.03
CA VAL A 611 -32.97 14.92 21.21
C VAL A 611 -34.40 14.85 21.77
N PRO A 612 -35.37 14.20 21.09
CA PRO A 612 -36.75 14.10 21.58
C PRO A 612 -36.85 13.25 22.84
N GLN A 613 -37.06 13.90 23.99
CA GLN A 613 -37.32 13.22 25.27
C GLN A 613 -38.66 12.46 25.20
N PRO A 614 -38.70 11.13 25.44
CA PRO A 614 -39.95 10.37 25.41
C PRO A 614 -40.87 10.80 26.57
N LYS A 615 -42.10 11.21 26.25
CA LYS A 615 -43.09 11.76 27.21
C LYS A 615 -43.73 10.70 28.13
N TYR A 616 -42.95 9.81 28.75
CA TYR A 616 -43.45 8.82 29.69
C TYR A 616 -42.67 8.82 31.01
N ASN A 617 -43.41 8.67 32.12
CA ASN A 617 -42.94 8.45 33.49
C ASN A 617 -42.41 9.65 34.32
N VAL A 618 -43.23 10.71 34.43
CA VAL A 618 -43.10 11.73 35.50
C VAL A 618 -43.51 11.19 36.89
N LEU A 619 -44.27 10.07 36.97
CA LEU A 619 -44.70 9.49 38.26
C LEU A 619 -43.70 8.51 38.89
N LEU A 620 -42.94 7.73 38.09
CA LEU A 620 -42.05 6.68 38.62
C LEU A 620 -40.64 7.20 39.00
N SER A 621 -40.20 8.30 38.39
CA SER A 621 -38.89 8.93 38.62
C SER A 621 -38.72 9.61 40.00
N ARG A 622 -39.76 9.60 40.84
CA ARG A 622 -39.71 10.11 42.23
C ARG A 622 -39.41 9.03 43.29
N LEU A 623 -39.63 7.75 42.98
CA LEU A 623 -39.43 6.64 43.93
C LEU A 623 -38.06 5.98 43.78
N PHE A 624 -37.51 5.99 42.56
CA PHE A 624 -36.11 5.72 42.30
C PHE A 624 -35.53 6.97 41.67
N LYS A 625 -34.59 7.63 42.35
CA LYS A 625 -33.64 8.50 41.64
C LYS A 625 -32.69 7.58 40.90
N PRO A 626 -32.75 7.44 39.55
CA PRO A 626 -31.55 7.00 38.86
C PRO A 626 -30.45 8.01 39.20
N SER A 627 -29.23 7.54 39.45
CA SER A 627 -28.06 8.42 39.48
C SER A 627 -28.08 9.25 38.20
N GLN A 628 -28.08 10.59 38.32
CA GLN A 628 -28.03 11.47 37.14
C GLN A 628 -26.84 11.04 36.27
N ILE A 629 -27.14 10.55 35.07
CA ILE A 629 -26.12 10.23 34.07
C ILE A 629 -25.67 11.57 33.50
N CYS A 630 -24.76 12.22 34.23
CA CYS A 630 -24.11 13.45 33.80
C CYS A 630 -23.32 13.17 32.52
N SER A 631 -23.20 14.17 31.64
CA SER A 631 -22.27 14.10 30.51
C SER A 631 -20.86 13.81 31.01
N ALA A 632 -20.20 12.82 30.44
CA ALA A 632 -18.86 12.42 30.82
C ALA A 632 -18.04 11.97 29.61
N ASP A 633 -16.74 12.25 29.63
CA ASP A 633 -15.81 11.79 28.62
C ASP A 633 -14.67 10.93 29.19
N ILE A 634 -14.05 10.15 28.32
CA ILE A 634 -12.78 9.48 28.60
C ILE A 634 -11.88 9.46 27.36
N ARG A 635 -10.65 9.94 27.52
CA ARG A 635 -9.63 9.93 26.47
C ARG A 635 -8.86 8.61 26.44
N VAL A 636 -8.70 8.07 25.23
CA VAL A 636 -7.89 6.89 24.92
C VAL A 636 -6.82 7.29 23.91
N PHE A 637 -5.58 7.34 24.38
CA PHE A 637 -4.40 7.70 23.59
C PHE A 637 -4.21 6.71 22.42
N PRO A 638 -3.80 7.17 21.21
CA PRO A 638 -3.32 8.51 20.89
C PRO A 638 -4.39 9.55 20.51
N PHE A 639 -5.52 9.15 19.93
CA PHE A 639 -6.41 10.10 19.23
C PHE A 639 -7.92 9.98 19.51
N THR A 640 -8.35 9.05 20.35
CA THR A 640 -9.79 8.79 20.58
C THR A 640 -10.25 9.42 21.89
N THR A 641 -11.43 10.04 21.89
CA THR A 641 -12.18 10.35 23.12
C THR A 641 -13.59 9.76 23.00
N PHE A 642 -14.06 9.11 24.06
CA PHE A 642 -15.45 8.63 24.19
C PHE A 642 -16.23 9.66 25.00
N HIS A 643 -17.48 9.88 24.64
CA HIS A 643 -18.38 10.85 25.27
C HIS A 643 -19.75 10.19 25.51
N THR A 644 -20.45 10.63 26.55
CA THR A 644 -21.85 10.27 26.83
C THR A 644 -22.72 11.52 26.87
N VAL A 645 -23.96 11.41 26.39
CA VAL A 645 -24.89 12.56 26.33
C VAL A 645 -25.79 12.56 27.56
N GLU A 646 -25.81 13.68 28.29
CA GLU A 646 -26.51 13.78 29.58
C GLU A 646 -27.98 13.36 29.50
N GLY A 647 -28.42 12.57 30.48
CA GLY A 647 -29.81 12.12 30.58
C GLY A 647 -30.24 11.10 29.52
N THR A 648 -29.31 10.55 28.73
CA THR A 648 -29.60 9.53 27.70
C THR A 648 -28.71 8.28 27.86
N THR A 649 -28.98 7.25 27.05
CA THR A 649 -28.09 6.09 26.86
C THR A 649 -27.19 6.25 25.63
N PHE A 650 -27.15 7.44 25.01
CA PHE A 650 -26.32 7.67 23.84
C PHE A 650 -24.88 7.95 24.27
N TRP A 651 -23.97 7.29 23.59
CA TRP A 651 -22.55 7.54 23.67
C TRP A 651 -22.00 7.67 22.25
N TYR A 652 -20.87 8.34 22.12
CA TYR A 652 -20.16 8.39 20.85
C TYR A 652 -18.66 8.39 21.09
N SER A 653 -17.87 8.02 20.09
CA SER A 653 -16.42 8.23 20.12
C SER A 653 -15.96 9.10 18.97
N LEU A 654 -14.89 9.87 19.22
CA LEU A 654 -14.34 10.84 18.30
C LEU A 654 -12.84 10.57 18.15
N SER A 655 -12.43 10.12 16.97
CA SER A 655 -11.04 9.75 16.67
C SER A 655 -10.42 10.67 15.61
N PHE A 656 -9.29 11.30 15.93
CA PHE A 656 -8.49 12.13 15.01
C PHE A 656 -7.32 11.33 14.44
N VAL A 657 -7.60 10.49 13.45
CA VAL A 657 -6.63 9.55 12.87
C VAL A 657 -5.77 10.28 11.83
N PRO A 658 -4.43 10.36 11.98
CA PRO A 658 -3.60 10.98 10.95
C PRO A 658 -3.60 10.15 9.65
N MET A 659 -3.56 10.85 8.52
CA MET A 659 -3.30 10.27 7.20
C MET A 659 -1.93 10.72 6.67
N SER A 660 -1.53 11.95 6.96
CA SER A 660 -0.19 12.49 6.71
C SER A 660 0.20 13.51 7.78
N GLU A 661 1.37 14.14 7.65
CA GLU A 661 1.81 15.22 8.53
C GLU A 661 0.89 16.47 8.48
N LYS A 662 0.10 16.62 7.41
CA LYS A 662 -0.82 17.74 7.17
C LYS A 662 -2.29 17.33 6.97
N ARG A 663 -2.63 16.03 7.00
CA ARG A 663 -4.01 15.54 6.82
C ARG A 663 -4.44 14.62 7.95
N THR A 664 -5.63 14.88 8.49
CA THR A 664 -6.25 14.09 9.55
C THR A 664 -7.67 13.69 9.14
N SER A 665 -8.02 12.44 9.38
CA SER A 665 -9.37 11.92 9.24
C SER A 665 -10.06 11.91 10.60
N GLN A 666 -11.22 12.55 10.68
CA GLN A 666 -12.07 12.56 11.86
C GLN A 666 -13.17 11.51 11.71
N TYR A 667 -13.15 10.49 12.57
CA TYR A 667 -14.18 9.45 12.65
C TYR A 667 -15.03 9.61 13.93
N PRO A 668 -16.23 10.20 13.85
CA PRO A 668 -17.30 9.99 14.82
C PRO A 668 -17.94 8.59 14.70
N TYR A 669 -18.11 7.93 15.85
CA TYR A 669 -18.85 6.69 16.07
C TYR A 669 -20.07 6.99 16.94
N THR A 670 -21.30 6.75 16.48
CA THR A 670 -22.55 6.89 17.27
C THR A 670 -23.38 5.61 17.34
#